data_AF-A0A245ZVE2-F1
#
_entry.id   AF-A0A245ZVE2-F1
#
_cell.length_a   1.000
_cell.length_b   1.000
_cell.length_c   1.000
_cell.angle_alpha   90.00
_cell.angle_beta   90.00
_cell.angle_gamma   90.00
#
_symmetry.space_group_name_H-M   'P 1'
#
loop_
_entity.id
_entity.type
_entity.pdbx_description
1 polymer ?
#
loop_
_entity_poly.entity_id
_entity_poly.type
_entity_poly.pdbx_seq_one_letter_code
_entity_poly.pdbx_strand_id
1 'polypeptide(L)'
;MRGVVEQLHETEGVYGWALDPAEPQRVVSVELWAGTLRLAQTHTGLDRPDVCSTIDVACRPGFRFDDDAVSAITDAAARGYTGDLSVRVAGAGRLGLQVPPLTLEMVRKEATFQRNDETRLRATLEQHRDAASPKANNIQAGGPDLRIGYLEGAWTSRTGRTWLVGWMIDDGVADRSVVVVDTARCPAGIAFSVAPRADLAAGAKAFVAVMLSEWQLDPDLPPQIVLADGSGLHLESIRNRPLSDAAAILPVIRDTLGRSTGKHRAAMLALFADNRLSIEAQPVAERVQVDEAAVLPGFGVFVNGWALSPSKQPVSFGLEVGDQVIDADVPSQGRFNRPDLAGIFPNVDQALQTAGYVSLFRYPFDPAGLDRLALTIGWSDGTSSTATIPPFAVRLLGKTAPIESLSRFYRAVEQEDFFPDLAYHAARAVQAHARELVQHHGHPSRAAILLAVPSTAADIFLLFDRVNSHAAALSEGWGIAFIARSDDHRGLVLTLFAQLQRSSTRPCSLFFTLTAAPTSDAIDAVAKTLSAERIGWIASHVSLTKAGWQAFADETESLALFEIEDPAGGPSPVPDLDAFVADLSQWRRISGAAVPQIGGIRLPPQHGSAPVIKGAASLLHPSPVTPFTRKINEAIRRVHG
;
A
#
# COMPACT_ATOMS: atom_id res chain seq x y z
N MET A 1 45.53 9.13 7.17
CA MET A 1 44.12 9.60 7.18
C MET A 1 43.84 10.45 5.95
N ARG A 2 42.75 10.17 5.24
CA ARG A 2 42.19 11.01 4.17
C ARG A 2 40.82 11.51 4.60
N GLY A 3 40.42 12.70 4.18
CA GLY A 3 39.10 13.22 4.48
C GLY A 3 38.93 14.67 4.08
N VAL A 4 37.67 15.05 3.91
CA VAL A 4 37.26 16.38 3.46
C VAL A 4 36.05 16.83 4.28
N VAL A 5 36.04 18.12 4.64
CA VAL A 5 34.86 18.82 5.17
C VAL A 5 34.13 19.44 4.00
N GLU A 6 32.90 19.04 3.82
CA GLU A 6 32.05 19.47 2.71
C GLU A 6 31.08 20.56 3.12
N GLN A 7 30.76 20.63 4.42
CA GLN A 7 29.98 21.71 4.99
C GLN A 7 30.50 22.10 6.38
N LEU A 8 30.63 23.40 6.59
CA LEU A 8 31.05 24.02 7.85
C LEU A 8 30.25 25.31 8.03
N HIS A 9 29.10 25.21 8.71
CA HIS A 9 28.18 26.33 8.89
C HIS A 9 27.57 26.34 10.31
N GLU A 10 27.44 27.52 10.90
CA GLU A 10 26.91 27.79 12.24
C GLU A 10 25.38 27.66 12.39
N THR A 11 24.67 27.24 11.33
CA THR A 11 23.21 27.04 11.35
C THR A 11 22.80 25.77 10.64
N GLU A 12 23.48 25.44 9.53
CA GLU A 12 23.16 24.26 8.72
C GLU A 12 23.92 23.00 9.16
N GLY A 13 24.97 23.16 9.98
CA GLY A 13 25.73 22.06 10.58
C GLY A 13 27.14 21.87 10.01
N VAL A 14 27.84 20.87 10.53
CA VAL A 14 29.20 20.49 10.11
C VAL A 14 29.25 19.02 9.73
N TYR A 15 29.60 18.72 8.48
CA TYR A 15 29.72 17.33 7.99
C TYR A 15 30.75 17.17 6.88
N GLY A 16 31.13 15.91 6.66
CA GLY A 16 32.07 15.51 5.62
C GLY A 16 32.35 14.02 5.68
N TRP A 17 33.54 13.63 5.26
CA TRP A 17 34.00 12.25 5.37
C TRP A 17 35.47 12.16 5.79
N ALA A 18 35.83 11.08 6.49
CA ALA A 18 37.18 10.74 6.88
C ALA A 18 37.37 9.22 6.84
N LEU A 19 38.55 8.76 6.44
CA LEU A 19 38.88 7.34 6.40
C LEU A 19 40.38 7.10 6.62
N ASP A 20 40.69 5.94 7.17
CA ASP A 20 42.04 5.41 7.20
C ASP A 20 42.29 4.57 5.94
N PRO A 21 43.17 4.99 5.01
CA PRO A 21 43.42 4.21 3.81
C PRO A 21 44.10 2.86 4.09
N ALA A 22 44.75 2.68 5.25
CA ALA A 22 45.32 1.39 5.64
C ALA A 22 44.25 0.43 6.19
N GLU A 23 43.18 0.98 6.79
CA GLU A 23 42.06 0.23 7.37
C GLU A 23 40.72 0.93 7.03
N PRO A 24 40.23 0.87 5.77
CA PRO A 24 39.10 1.69 5.32
C PRO A 24 37.78 1.46 6.07
N GLN A 25 37.62 0.30 6.72
CA GLN A 25 36.45 -0.06 7.52
C GLN A 25 36.50 0.45 8.96
N ARG A 26 37.64 0.96 9.41
CA ARG A 26 37.83 1.42 10.78
C ARG A 26 37.00 2.69 11.02
N VAL A 27 36.26 2.70 12.12
CA VAL A 27 35.60 3.91 12.63
C VAL A 27 36.66 4.87 13.16
N VAL A 28 36.63 6.09 12.65
CA VAL A 28 37.59 7.15 12.96
C VAL A 28 36.89 8.22 13.79
N SER A 29 37.53 8.68 14.87
CA SER A 29 37.00 9.76 15.68
C SER A 29 37.40 11.13 15.09
N VAL A 30 36.42 12.02 14.98
CA VAL A 30 36.52 13.30 14.29
C VAL A 30 36.20 14.42 15.27
N GLU A 31 37.06 15.42 15.38
CA GLU A 31 36.97 16.52 16.34
C GLU A 31 36.80 17.86 15.63
N LEU A 32 35.89 18.69 16.13
CA LEU A 32 35.69 20.06 15.68
C LEU A 32 36.44 21.01 16.61
N TRP A 33 37.23 21.90 16.03
CA TRP A 33 38.10 22.82 16.75
C TRP A 33 37.92 24.26 16.26
N ALA A 34 37.98 25.22 17.17
CA ALA A 34 38.21 26.63 16.89
C ALA A 34 39.59 27.02 17.44
N GLY A 35 40.59 27.16 16.56
CA GLY A 35 41.97 27.38 16.99
C GLY A 35 42.51 26.25 17.89
N THR A 36 42.65 26.53 19.20
CA THR A 36 43.07 25.59 20.25
C THR A 36 41.94 25.08 21.13
N LEU A 37 40.70 25.51 20.90
CA LEU A 37 39.52 25.06 21.63
C LEU A 37 38.86 23.90 20.89
N ARG A 38 38.71 22.75 21.55
CA ARG A 38 37.89 21.64 21.03
C ARG A 38 36.42 21.93 21.36
N LEU A 39 35.61 22.04 20.33
CA LEU A 39 34.19 22.36 20.43
C LEU A 39 33.32 21.11 20.54
N ALA A 40 33.63 20.09 19.74
CA ALA A 40 32.85 18.85 19.71
C ALA A 40 33.68 17.67 19.20
N GLN A 41 33.16 16.46 19.36
CA GLN A 41 33.74 15.22 18.86
C GLN A 41 32.61 14.30 18.36
N THR A 42 32.82 13.66 17.21
CA THR A 42 31.92 12.69 16.58
C THR A 42 32.74 11.51 16.03
N HIS A 43 32.09 10.57 15.36
CA HIS A 43 32.72 9.42 14.71
C HIS A 43 32.25 9.28 13.26
N THR A 44 33.08 8.66 12.43
CA THR A 44 32.64 8.20 11.12
C THR A 44 31.68 7.02 11.26
N GLY A 45 30.78 6.83 10.31
CA GLY A 45 29.74 5.80 10.38
C GLY A 45 28.54 6.04 9.48
N LEU A 46 28.51 7.17 8.76
CA LEU A 46 27.51 7.46 7.74
C LEU A 46 27.94 6.91 6.39
N ASP A 47 26.98 6.40 5.62
CA ASP A 47 27.22 5.86 4.29
C ASP A 47 27.59 6.98 3.30
N ARG A 48 28.64 6.75 2.50
CA ARG A 48 29.10 7.65 1.44
C ARG A 48 29.45 6.85 0.18
N PRO A 49 28.43 6.47 -0.61
CA PRO A 49 28.61 5.59 -1.76
C PRO A 49 29.62 6.11 -2.78
N ASP A 50 29.69 7.43 -2.95
CA ASP A 50 30.63 8.14 -3.81
C ASP A 50 32.09 7.99 -3.36
N VAL A 51 32.33 7.98 -2.05
CA VAL A 51 33.67 7.74 -1.47
C VAL A 51 34.01 6.25 -1.51
N CYS A 52 33.04 5.38 -1.18
CA CYS A 52 33.20 3.93 -1.20
C CYS A 52 33.51 3.39 -2.60
N SER A 53 32.82 3.89 -3.63
CA SER A 53 33.05 3.49 -5.02
C SER A 53 34.44 3.88 -5.52
N THR A 54 35.02 4.93 -4.96
CA THR A 54 36.35 5.43 -5.36
C THR A 54 37.49 4.54 -4.82
N ILE A 55 37.26 3.83 -3.73
CA ILE A 55 38.27 2.99 -3.07
C ILE A 55 38.00 1.48 -3.21
N ASP A 56 36.89 1.10 -3.87
CA ASP A 56 36.45 -0.28 -4.10
C ASP A 56 36.42 -1.17 -2.85
N VAL A 57 36.04 -0.56 -1.72
CA VAL A 57 35.92 -1.22 -0.42
C VAL A 57 34.64 -0.75 0.25
N ALA A 58 33.85 -1.70 0.76
CA ALA A 58 32.69 -1.40 1.60
C ALA A 58 33.15 -0.76 2.92
N CYS A 59 32.87 0.54 3.10
CA CYS A 59 33.22 1.33 4.28
C CYS A 59 32.14 2.37 4.61
N ARG A 60 32.23 3.02 5.77
CA ARG A 60 31.30 4.09 6.20
C ARG A 60 32.07 5.35 6.60
N PRO A 61 32.62 6.11 5.63
CA PRO A 61 33.58 7.16 5.93
C PRO A 61 32.89 8.49 6.29
N GLY A 62 31.57 8.62 6.14
CA GLY A 62 30.87 9.87 6.43
C GLY A 62 30.78 10.16 7.94
N PHE A 63 30.88 11.44 8.30
CA PHE A 63 30.64 11.95 9.65
C PHE A 63 29.74 13.19 9.61
N ARG A 64 28.99 13.40 10.69
CA ARG A 64 28.24 14.63 10.96
C ARG A 64 28.38 14.96 12.44
N PHE A 65 28.53 16.25 12.74
CA PHE A 65 28.43 16.74 14.10
C PHE A 65 26.97 17.05 14.43
N ASP A 66 26.54 16.66 15.63
CA ASP A 66 25.21 16.94 16.15
C ASP A 66 25.00 18.43 16.42
N ASP A 67 23.76 18.84 16.65
CA ASP A 67 23.36 20.24 16.86
C ASP A 67 24.07 20.90 18.06
N ASP A 68 24.55 20.10 19.01
CA ASP A 68 25.38 20.55 20.14
C ASP A 68 26.70 21.17 19.66
N ALA A 69 27.26 20.72 18.54
CA ALA A 69 28.47 21.29 17.97
C ALA A 69 28.23 22.67 17.37
N VAL A 70 27.05 22.89 16.77
CA VAL A 70 26.63 24.20 16.24
C VAL A 70 26.40 25.19 17.39
N SER A 71 25.79 24.71 18.47
CA SER A 71 25.63 25.47 19.71
C SER A 71 26.99 25.82 20.31
N ALA A 72 27.94 24.88 20.34
CA ALA A 72 29.30 25.12 20.82
C ALA A 72 30.07 26.16 19.98
N ILE A 73 29.90 26.17 18.63
CA ILE A 73 30.44 27.22 17.76
C ILE A 73 29.89 28.59 18.15
N THR A 74 28.55 28.69 18.27
CA THR A 74 27.86 29.95 18.56
C THR A 74 28.19 30.47 19.95
N ASP A 75 28.24 29.59 20.96
CA ASP A 75 28.62 29.92 22.33
C ASP A 75 30.07 30.35 22.44
N ALA A 76 30.99 29.67 21.73
CA ALA A 76 32.38 30.07 21.67
C ALA A 76 32.52 31.45 21.01
N ALA A 77 31.81 31.69 19.92
CA ALA A 77 31.74 33.00 19.29
C ALA A 77 31.14 34.05 20.25
N ALA A 78 30.07 33.77 20.98
CA ALA A 78 29.47 34.72 21.93
C ALA A 78 30.38 35.04 23.13
N ARG A 79 31.16 34.07 23.61
CA ARG A 79 32.06 34.20 24.77
C ARG A 79 33.38 34.91 24.49
N GLY A 80 33.61 35.36 23.26
CA GLY A 80 34.83 36.11 22.94
C GLY A 80 35.94 35.29 22.29
N TYR A 81 35.81 33.96 22.14
CA TYR A 81 36.83 33.13 21.51
C TYR A 81 37.06 33.50 20.04
N THR A 82 38.27 33.24 19.55
CA THR A 82 38.79 33.65 18.24
C THR A 82 39.48 32.47 17.55
N GLY A 83 39.42 32.43 16.22
CA GLY A 83 40.20 31.49 15.42
C GLY A 83 39.38 30.67 14.43
N ASP A 84 40.11 30.01 13.53
CA ASP A 84 39.57 29.23 12.43
C ASP A 84 38.86 27.98 12.92
N LEU A 85 37.67 27.74 12.38
CA LEU A 85 37.00 26.46 12.51
C LEU A 85 37.71 25.42 11.64
N SER A 86 38.08 24.31 12.26
CA SER A 86 38.78 23.21 11.61
C SER A 86 38.28 21.87 12.14
N VAL A 87 38.19 20.89 11.24
CA VAL A 87 37.88 19.51 11.60
C VAL A 87 39.17 18.69 11.56
N ARG A 88 39.38 17.84 12.56
CA ARG A 88 40.58 17.01 12.72
C ARG A 88 40.18 15.57 12.99
N VAL A 89 41.03 14.62 12.62
CA VAL A 89 40.89 13.25 13.10
C VAL A 89 41.68 13.11 14.40
N ALA A 90 41.07 12.54 15.44
CA ALA A 90 41.71 12.36 16.75
C ALA A 90 43.01 11.54 16.62
N GLY A 91 44.12 12.08 17.13
CA GLY A 91 45.45 11.46 17.00
C GLY A 91 46.09 11.59 15.61
N ALA A 92 45.46 12.32 14.68
CA ALA A 92 45.99 12.61 13.35
C ALA A 92 45.88 14.12 13.01
N GLY A 93 46.00 14.46 11.72
CA GLY A 93 46.02 15.85 11.23
C GLY A 93 44.64 16.46 10.94
N ARG A 94 44.65 17.73 10.49
CA ARG A 94 43.48 18.45 9.99
C ARG A 94 42.97 17.84 8.68
N LEU A 95 41.65 17.82 8.50
CA LEU A 95 41.00 17.46 7.24
C LEU A 95 41.05 18.64 6.27
N GLY A 96 41.03 18.35 4.95
CA GLY A 96 40.90 19.38 3.92
C GLY A 96 39.52 20.04 3.96
N LEU A 97 39.44 21.33 3.65
CA LEU A 97 38.17 22.06 3.53
C LEU A 97 37.81 22.19 2.04
N GLN A 98 36.60 21.80 1.65
CA GLN A 98 36.02 22.15 0.34
C GLN A 98 35.15 23.41 0.39
N VAL A 99 34.97 23.96 1.60
CA VAL A 99 34.21 25.19 1.87
C VAL A 99 35.15 26.33 2.24
N PRO A 100 34.73 27.59 2.04
CA PRO A 100 35.49 28.74 2.51
C PRO A 100 35.80 28.64 4.01
N PRO A 101 36.98 29.10 4.46
CA PRO A 101 37.32 29.09 5.88
C PRO A 101 36.33 29.96 6.66
N LEU A 102 35.78 29.40 7.73
CA LEU A 102 34.87 30.08 8.65
C LEU A 102 35.59 30.34 9.97
N THR A 103 35.51 31.56 10.49
CA THR A 103 36.12 31.96 11.76
C THR A 103 35.05 32.33 12.78
N LEU A 104 35.33 32.17 14.07
CA LEU A 104 34.39 32.57 15.13
C LEU A 104 34.08 34.08 15.10
N GLU A 105 34.99 34.89 14.57
CA GLU A 105 34.83 36.32 14.36
C GLU A 105 33.80 36.64 13.27
N MET A 106 33.75 35.84 12.20
CA MET A 106 32.73 35.94 11.17
C MET A 106 31.36 35.59 11.74
N VAL A 107 31.26 34.46 12.44
CA VAL A 107 30.03 34.02 13.13
C VAL A 107 29.51 35.10 14.10
N ARG A 108 30.40 35.73 14.89
CA ARG A 108 30.03 36.82 15.80
C ARG A 108 29.48 38.05 15.06
N LYS A 109 30.09 38.43 13.94
CA LYS A 109 29.64 39.58 13.13
C LYS A 109 28.26 39.30 12.50
N GLU A 110 28.05 38.10 11.97
CA GLU A 110 26.78 37.64 11.40
C GLU A 110 25.64 37.72 12.42
N ALA A 111 25.86 37.19 13.63
CA ALA A 111 24.87 37.21 14.72
C ALA A 111 24.52 38.63 15.20
N THR A 112 25.45 39.58 15.09
CA THR A 112 25.23 40.99 15.46
C THR A 112 24.41 41.72 14.41
N PHE A 113 24.62 41.41 13.12
CA PHE A 113 23.87 41.98 12.01
C PHE A 113 22.39 41.55 12.04
N GLN A 114 22.13 40.26 12.30
CA GLN A 114 20.78 39.68 12.35
C GLN A 114 19.87 40.31 13.43
N ARG A 115 20.41 40.66 14.61
CA ARG A 115 19.63 41.33 15.69
C ARG A 115 19.14 42.74 15.32
N ASN A 116 19.90 43.47 14.50
CA ASN A 116 19.53 44.81 14.06
C ASN A 116 18.39 44.78 13.03
N ASP A 117 18.34 43.74 12.19
CA ASP A 117 17.30 43.59 11.17
C ASP A 117 15.95 43.14 11.77
N GLU A 118 15.94 42.32 12.82
CA GLU A 118 14.70 41.98 13.56
C GLU A 118 14.03 43.23 14.14
N THR A 119 14.81 44.07 14.81
CA THR A 119 14.31 45.29 15.48
C THR A 119 13.70 46.25 14.45
N ARG A 120 14.31 46.38 13.27
CA ARG A 120 13.80 47.19 12.16
C ARG A 120 12.51 46.64 11.56
N LEU A 121 12.44 45.32 11.35
CA LEU A 121 11.22 44.68 10.86
C LEU A 121 10.06 44.90 11.83
N ARG A 122 10.29 44.71 13.14
CA ARG A 122 9.26 44.98 14.15
C ARG A 122 8.74 46.42 14.10
N ALA A 123 9.62 47.41 14.07
CA ALA A 123 9.22 48.81 13.98
C ALA A 123 8.41 49.11 12.70
N THR A 124 8.78 48.47 11.59
CA THR A 124 8.04 48.57 10.31
C THR A 124 6.63 48.01 10.43
N LEU A 125 6.46 46.84 11.05
CA LEU A 125 5.14 46.23 11.27
C LEU A 125 4.26 47.07 12.21
N GLU A 126 4.85 47.63 13.28
CA GLU A 126 4.15 48.54 14.20
C GLU A 126 3.66 49.79 13.46
N GLN A 127 4.51 50.43 12.65
CA GLN A 127 4.14 51.57 11.82
C GLN A 127 2.98 51.23 10.85
N HIS A 128 3.02 50.07 10.20
CA HIS A 128 1.97 49.66 9.28
C HIS A 128 0.64 49.35 9.98
N ARG A 129 0.69 48.71 11.14
CA ARG A 129 -0.51 48.47 11.97
C ARG A 129 -1.15 49.79 12.37
N ASP A 130 -0.36 50.74 12.87
CA ASP A 130 -0.87 52.04 13.32
C ASP A 130 -1.47 52.85 12.16
N ALA A 131 -0.92 52.72 10.95
CA ALA A 131 -1.49 53.29 9.73
C ALA A 131 -2.78 52.59 9.25
N ALA A 132 -3.00 51.31 9.60
CA ALA A 132 -4.21 50.56 9.30
C ALA A 132 -5.36 50.87 10.29
N SER A 133 -5.03 51.16 11.55
CA SER A 133 -5.99 51.41 12.64
C SER A 133 -7.14 52.37 12.30
N PRO A 134 -6.92 53.59 11.74
CA PRO A 134 -8.03 54.49 11.41
C PRO A 134 -8.93 53.98 10.28
N LYS A 135 -8.47 53.01 9.49
CA LYS A 135 -9.18 52.46 8.34
C LYS A 135 -9.98 51.19 8.68
N ALA A 136 -9.69 50.55 9.81
CA ALA A 136 -10.28 49.27 10.20
C ALA A 136 -11.81 49.26 10.17
N ASN A 137 -12.46 50.33 10.64
CA ASN A 137 -13.93 50.39 10.69
C ASN A 137 -14.60 50.61 9.32
N ASN A 138 -13.87 51.11 8.32
CA ASN A 138 -14.41 51.48 7.02
C ASN A 138 -14.10 50.45 5.92
N ILE A 139 -13.24 49.46 6.20
CA ILE A 139 -12.88 48.41 5.26
C ILE A 139 -13.96 47.32 5.23
N GLN A 140 -14.42 46.99 4.03
CA GLN A 140 -15.35 45.90 3.78
C GLN A 140 -14.59 44.65 3.32
N ALA A 141 -15.23 43.48 3.49
CA ALA A 141 -14.74 42.24 2.90
C ALA A 141 -14.64 42.39 1.37
N GLY A 142 -13.58 41.86 0.79
CA GLY A 142 -13.33 41.95 -0.64
C GLY A 142 -14.24 41.01 -1.43
N GLY A 143 -14.73 41.48 -2.58
CA GLY A 143 -15.42 40.65 -3.57
C GLY A 143 -14.43 39.85 -4.43
N PRO A 144 -14.88 38.79 -5.12
CA PRO A 144 -14.00 37.84 -5.83
C PRO A 144 -13.11 38.49 -6.90
N ASP A 145 -13.53 39.61 -7.49
CA ASP A 145 -12.80 40.32 -8.55
C ASP A 145 -11.53 41.05 -8.06
N LEU A 146 -11.41 41.25 -6.74
CA LEU A 146 -10.28 41.95 -6.11
C LEU A 146 -9.35 40.99 -5.36
N ARG A 147 -9.48 39.68 -5.57
CA ARG A 147 -8.64 38.68 -4.90
C ARG A 147 -7.27 38.59 -5.58
N ILE A 148 -6.21 38.75 -4.79
CA ILE A 148 -4.82 38.69 -5.27
C ILE A 148 -4.10 37.38 -4.92
N GLY A 149 -4.74 36.49 -4.18
CA GLY A 149 -4.13 35.25 -3.74
C GLY A 149 -4.95 34.52 -2.70
N TYR A 150 -4.37 33.44 -2.17
CA TYR A 150 -5.00 32.65 -1.13
C TYR A 150 -4.10 32.46 0.09
N LEU A 151 -4.75 32.45 1.25
CA LEU A 151 -4.19 32.02 2.52
C LEU A 151 -4.41 30.50 2.68
N GLU A 152 -3.30 29.75 2.78
CA GLU A 152 -3.30 28.30 2.95
C GLU A 152 -3.17 27.91 4.43
N GLY A 153 -2.45 28.71 5.23
CA GLY A 153 -2.27 28.47 6.65
C GLY A 153 -1.89 29.72 7.45
N ALA A 154 -2.23 29.70 8.74
CA ALA A 154 -1.94 30.75 9.71
C ALA A 154 -1.55 30.13 11.04
N TRP A 155 -0.42 30.54 11.61
CA TRP A 155 0.09 30.02 12.87
C TRP A 155 0.56 31.15 13.78
N THR A 156 0.05 31.24 15.00
CA THR A 156 0.53 32.21 15.99
C THR A 156 1.62 31.58 16.83
N SER A 157 2.81 32.20 16.82
CA SER A 157 3.94 31.75 17.61
C SER A 157 3.76 32.03 19.11
N ARG A 158 4.56 31.37 19.96
CA ARG A 158 4.64 31.66 21.40
C ARG A 158 5.03 33.11 21.70
N THR A 159 5.75 33.74 20.78
CA THR A 159 6.14 35.16 20.87
C THR A 159 5.01 36.11 20.45
N GLY A 160 3.81 35.60 20.19
CA GLY A 160 2.61 36.39 19.86
C GLY A 160 2.62 36.93 18.42
N ARG A 161 3.46 36.38 17.54
CA ARG A 161 3.56 36.80 16.13
C ARG A 161 2.78 35.83 15.27
N THR A 162 1.95 36.34 14.37
CA THR A 162 1.18 35.49 13.46
C THR A 162 1.93 35.29 12.16
N TRP A 163 2.26 34.04 11.86
CA TRP A 163 2.85 33.61 10.60
C TRP A 163 1.77 33.17 9.64
N LEU A 164 1.94 33.50 8.37
CA LEU A 164 0.98 33.21 7.32
C LEU A 164 1.70 32.56 6.15
N VAL A 165 1.07 31.56 5.55
CA VAL A 165 1.55 30.88 4.33
C VAL A 165 0.46 30.81 3.29
N GLY A 166 0.86 30.91 2.03
CA GLY A 166 -0.05 30.80 0.90
C GLY A 166 0.62 31.22 -0.39
N TRP A 167 -0.17 31.75 -1.31
CA TRP A 167 0.34 32.32 -2.54
C TRP A 167 -0.39 33.59 -2.93
N MET A 168 0.30 34.47 -3.65
CA MET A 168 -0.25 35.73 -4.12
C MET A 168 0.39 36.15 -5.44
N ILE A 169 -0.29 37.03 -6.17
CA ILE A 169 0.29 37.78 -7.28
C ILE A 169 1.34 38.72 -6.69
N ASP A 170 2.59 38.60 -7.14
CA ASP A 170 3.69 39.41 -6.65
C ASP A 170 3.68 40.79 -7.31
N ASP A 171 3.39 41.81 -6.51
CA ASP A 171 3.41 43.23 -6.90
C ASP A 171 4.72 43.94 -6.50
N GLY A 172 5.68 43.21 -5.92
CA GLY A 172 6.97 43.73 -5.47
C GLY A 172 6.95 44.47 -4.12
N VAL A 173 5.79 44.57 -3.44
CA VAL A 173 5.68 45.28 -2.17
C VAL A 173 5.83 44.30 -1.00
N ALA A 174 6.97 44.41 -0.30
CA ALA A 174 7.39 43.47 0.75
C ALA A 174 6.76 43.72 2.13
N ASP A 175 6.21 44.90 2.40
CA ASP A 175 5.59 45.26 3.67
C ASP A 175 4.43 46.22 3.45
N ARG A 176 3.32 46.04 4.18
CA ARG A 176 2.10 46.84 4.00
C ARG A 176 1.17 46.85 5.21
N SER A 177 0.27 47.84 5.22
CA SER A 177 -0.85 47.96 6.14
C SER A 177 -2.03 47.12 5.66
N VAL A 178 -2.57 46.27 6.53
CA VAL A 178 -3.73 45.41 6.21
C VAL A 178 -4.76 45.43 7.33
N VAL A 179 -5.97 44.99 7.02
CA VAL A 179 -7.02 44.70 7.99
C VAL A 179 -7.44 43.25 7.80
N VAL A 180 -7.36 42.48 8.89
CA VAL A 180 -7.93 41.13 8.91
C VAL A 180 -9.42 41.28 9.15
N VAL A 181 -10.21 40.76 8.23
CA VAL A 181 -11.68 40.70 8.31
C VAL A 181 -12.05 39.25 8.62
N ASP A 182 -12.45 39.02 9.86
CA ASP A 182 -12.88 37.74 10.43
C ASP A 182 -14.15 37.98 11.28
N THR A 183 -14.25 37.44 12.51
CA THR A 183 -15.26 37.85 13.52
C THR A 183 -15.20 39.34 13.86
N ALA A 184 -14.00 39.92 13.84
CA ALA A 184 -13.72 41.32 14.05
C ALA A 184 -12.83 41.88 12.94
N ARG A 185 -12.77 43.21 12.85
CA ARG A 185 -11.85 43.90 11.94
C ARG A 185 -10.59 44.30 12.72
N CYS A 186 -9.50 43.59 12.49
CA CYS A 186 -8.26 43.77 13.22
C CYS A 186 -7.20 44.46 12.33
N PRO A 187 -6.77 45.70 12.64
CA PRO A 187 -5.68 46.34 11.91
C PRO A 187 -4.37 45.59 12.16
N ALA A 188 -3.55 45.46 11.12
CA ALA A 188 -2.29 44.75 11.19
C ALA A 188 -1.22 45.34 10.28
N GLY A 189 0.04 45.17 10.67
CA GLY A 189 1.18 45.31 9.79
C GLY A 189 1.64 43.93 9.36
N ILE A 190 1.89 43.75 8.06
CA ILE A 190 2.33 42.48 7.49
C ILE A 190 3.59 42.71 6.65
N ALA A 191 4.53 41.78 6.74
CA ALA A 191 5.69 41.70 5.86
C ALA A 191 5.70 40.34 5.17
N PHE A 192 6.04 40.32 3.88
CA PHE A 192 6.09 39.15 3.02
C PHE A 192 7.52 38.84 2.59
N SER A 193 7.81 37.54 2.45
CA SER A 193 8.92 37.00 1.68
C SER A 193 8.35 36.01 0.68
N VAL A 194 8.74 36.15 -0.59
CA VAL A 194 8.13 35.40 -1.70
C VAL A 194 9.13 34.44 -2.35
N ALA A 195 8.62 33.29 -2.81
CA ALA A 195 9.41 32.24 -3.45
C ALA A 195 8.67 31.67 -4.69
N PRO A 196 9.40 31.20 -5.71
CA PRO A 196 8.77 30.53 -6.85
C PRO A 196 8.15 29.19 -6.42
N ARG A 197 6.98 28.85 -7.00
CA ARG A 197 6.29 27.55 -6.83
C ARG A 197 5.86 27.03 -8.20
N ALA A 198 6.14 25.76 -8.50
CA ALA A 198 6.02 25.22 -9.85
C ALA A 198 4.58 25.03 -10.34
N ASP A 199 3.62 24.95 -9.41
CA ASP A 199 2.18 24.80 -9.66
C ASP A 199 1.46 26.12 -9.91
N LEU A 200 2.13 27.27 -9.73
CA LEU A 200 1.53 28.59 -9.84
C LEU A 200 1.72 29.21 -11.23
N ALA A 201 0.74 30.02 -11.65
CA ALA A 201 0.81 30.77 -12.91
C ALA A 201 1.92 31.83 -12.88
N ALA A 202 2.37 32.26 -14.06
CA ALA A 202 3.36 33.33 -14.20
C ALA A 202 2.89 34.61 -13.48
N GLY A 203 3.71 35.11 -12.55
CA GLY A 203 3.40 36.28 -11.72
C GLY A 203 2.83 35.95 -10.33
N ALA A 204 2.41 34.71 -10.07
CA ALA A 204 2.05 34.25 -8.73
C ALA A 204 3.25 33.57 -8.04
N LYS A 205 3.43 33.87 -6.75
CA LYS A 205 4.50 33.31 -5.92
C LYS A 205 3.95 32.78 -4.61
N ALA A 206 4.59 31.74 -4.08
CA ALA A 206 4.38 31.35 -2.70
C ALA A 206 4.87 32.46 -1.78
N PHE A 207 4.19 32.70 -0.66
CA PHE A 207 4.64 33.64 0.35
C PHE A 207 4.72 32.99 1.72
N VAL A 208 5.68 33.50 2.50
CA VAL A 208 5.64 33.47 3.96
C VAL A 208 5.49 34.91 4.42
N ALA A 209 4.58 35.15 5.35
CA ALA A 209 4.41 36.44 5.98
C ALA A 209 4.51 36.34 7.50
N VAL A 210 5.03 37.42 8.10
CA VAL A 210 4.89 37.68 9.53
C VAL A 210 3.99 38.89 9.71
N MET A 211 3.01 38.75 10.60
CA MET A 211 1.99 39.74 10.87
C MET A 211 1.98 40.10 12.36
N LEU A 212 1.89 41.41 12.62
CA LEU A 212 1.68 41.95 13.94
C LEU A 212 0.25 42.49 14.04
N SER A 213 -0.58 41.83 14.84
CA SER A 213 -2.00 42.13 15.03
C SER A 213 -2.46 41.69 16.42
N GLU A 214 -3.61 42.20 16.85
CA GLU A 214 -4.37 41.64 17.98
C GLU A 214 -5.30 40.50 17.53
N TRP A 215 -5.34 40.20 16.23
CA TRP A 215 -6.16 39.14 15.66
C TRP A 215 -5.80 37.77 16.25
N GLN A 216 -6.84 37.07 16.70
CA GLN A 216 -6.78 35.67 17.06
C GLN A 216 -7.57 34.89 16.02
N LEU A 217 -6.96 33.84 15.48
CA LEU A 217 -7.59 33.01 14.46
C LEU A 217 -8.83 32.32 15.02
N ASP A 218 -10.00 32.62 14.47
CA ASP A 218 -11.23 31.87 14.73
C ASP A 218 -11.27 30.61 13.84
N PRO A 219 -11.47 29.41 14.42
CA PRO A 219 -11.52 28.18 13.63
C PRO A 219 -12.78 28.02 12.76
N ASP A 220 -13.84 28.80 13.01
CA ASP A 220 -15.17 28.61 12.41
C ASP A 220 -15.46 29.56 11.24
N LEU A 221 -14.62 30.58 11.00
CA LEU A 221 -14.79 31.55 9.93
C LEU A 221 -13.53 31.69 9.06
N PRO A 222 -13.66 31.75 7.73
CA PRO A 222 -12.52 31.95 6.84
C PRO A 222 -12.09 33.43 6.88
N PRO A 223 -10.88 33.76 7.35
CA PRO A 223 -10.42 35.14 7.40
C PRO A 223 -10.10 35.67 6.01
N GLN A 224 -10.31 36.97 5.81
CA GLN A 224 -9.75 37.73 4.68
C GLN A 224 -8.70 38.71 5.16
N ILE A 225 -7.58 38.82 4.43
CA ILE A 225 -6.57 39.85 4.69
C ILE A 225 -6.71 40.91 3.61
N VAL A 226 -7.31 42.05 3.96
CA VAL A 226 -7.61 43.14 3.02
C VAL A 226 -6.54 44.22 3.11
N LEU A 227 -6.05 44.69 1.96
CA LEU A 227 -5.06 45.77 1.90
C LEU A 227 -5.68 47.10 2.35
N ALA A 228 -4.99 47.80 3.26
CA ALA A 228 -5.46 49.07 3.82
C ALA A 228 -4.99 50.30 3.02
N ASP A 229 -4.81 50.15 1.71
CA ASP A 229 -4.41 51.21 0.77
C ASP A 229 -5.60 51.81 -0.02
N GLY A 230 -6.80 51.26 0.16
CA GLY A 230 -8.02 51.69 -0.54
C GLY A 230 -8.28 50.93 -1.84
N SER A 231 -7.41 50.01 -2.24
CA SER A 231 -7.58 49.18 -3.44
C SER A 231 -8.67 48.12 -3.31
N GLY A 232 -8.98 47.69 -2.07
CA GLY A 232 -9.87 46.57 -1.80
C GLY A 232 -9.28 45.20 -2.17
N LEU A 233 -8.01 45.15 -2.57
CA LEU A 233 -7.32 43.90 -2.86
C LEU A 233 -7.19 43.05 -1.59
N HIS A 234 -7.33 41.74 -1.71
CA HIS A 234 -7.30 40.87 -0.53
C HIS A 234 -6.79 39.45 -0.80
N LEU A 235 -6.32 38.81 0.27
CA LEU A 235 -6.09 37.36 0.34
C LEU A 235 -7.29 36.69 0.98
N GLU A 236 -7.75 35.61 0.38
CA GLU A 236 -8.88 34.81 0.86
C GLU A 236 -8.40 33.45 1.36
N SER A 237 -9.00 32.90 2.41
CA SER A 237 -8.67 31.53 2.80
C SER A 237 -9.14 30.52 1.75
N ILE A 238 -8.26 29.61 1.33
CA ILE A 238 -8.61 28.55 0.36
C ILE A 238 -9.53 27.47 0.96
N ARG A 239 -9.62 27.42 2.29
CA ARG A 239 -10.46 26.50 3.05
C ARG A 239 -11.34 27.30 4.00
N ASN A 240 -12.47 26.72 4.42
CA ASN A 240 -13.28 27.30 5.50
C ASN A 240 -12.46 27.48 6.79
N ARG A 241 -11.42 26.65 6.97
CA ARG A 241 -10.45 26.75 8.06
C ARG A 241 -9.02 26.68 7.51
N PRO A 242 -8.22 27.75 7.62
CA PRO A 242 -6.81 27.69 7.23
C PRO A 242 -6.08 26.65 8.09
N LEU A 243 -5.04 26.02 7.54
CA LEU A 243 -4.17 25.17 8.34
C LEU A 243 -3.66 26.00 9.52
N SER A 244 -3.86 25.53 10.75
CA SER A 244 -3.41 26.24 11.97
C SER A 244 -2.46 25.42 12.85
N ASP A 245 -2.26 24.16 12.51
CA ASP A 245 -1.36 23.26 13.23
C ASP A 245 0.10 23.60 12.94
N ALA A 246 0.88 23.80 14.00
CA ALA A 246 2.31 24.08 13.93
C ALA A 246 3.05 22.99 13.13
N ALA A 247 2.68 21.71 13.31
CA ALA A 247 3.33 20.59 12.63
C ALA A 247 3.11 20.63 11.11
N ALA A 248 1.98 21.16 10.65
CA ALA A 248 1.67 21.30 9.23
C ALA A 248 2.31 22.55 8.61
N ILE A 249 2.44 23.65 9.37
CA ILE A 249 2.79 24.97 8.82
C ILE A 249 4.29 25.27 8.93
N LEU A 250 4.94 24.87 10.03
CA LEU A 250 6.35 25.17 10.23
C LEU A 250 7.27 24.59 9.14
N PRO A 251 7.04 23.37 8.61
CA PRO A 251 7.80 22.86 7.47
C PRO A 251 7.62 23.72 6.21
N VAL A 252 6.39 24.18 5.95
CA VAL A 252 6.07 25.04 4.81
C VAL A 252 6.75 26.41 4.95
N ILE A 253 6.75 26.99 6.15
CA ILE A 253 7.47 28.22 6.45
C ILE A 253 8.97 28.04 6.20
N ARG A 254 9.57 26.96 6.73
CA ARG A 254 11.00 26.67 6.59
C ARG A 254 11.41 26.53 5.14
N ASP A 255 10.71 25.69 4.38
CA ASP A 255 11.00 25.46 2.96
C ASP A 255 10.83 26.74 2.14
N THR A 256 9.70 27.44 2.33
CA THR A 256 9.42 28.66 1.57
C THR A 256 10.41 29.77 1.91
N LEU A 257 10.77 29.98 3.19
CA LEU A 257 11.80 30.94 3.58
C LEU A 257 13.18 30.58 3.02
N GLY A 258 13.53 29.29 3.03
CA GLY A 258 14.79 28.79 2.47
C GLY A 258 14.95 29.16 1.00
N ARG A 259 13.87 29.01 0.21
CA ARG A 259 13.81 29.34 -1.22
C ARG A 259 13.47 30.81 -1.51
N SER A 260 13.02 31.56 -0.51
CA SER A 260 12.55 32.93 -0.69
C SER A 260 13.68 33.92 -0.94
N THR A 261 13.33 35.04 -1.54
CA THR A 261 14.18 36.22 -1.70
C THR A 261 13.38 37.45 -1.29
N GLY A 262 14.06 38.48 -0.75
CA GLY A 262 13.38 39.72 -0.37
C GLY A 262 14.03 40.47 0.79
N LYS A 263 13.60 41.72 0.97
CA LYS A 263 14.10 42.68 1.97
C LYS A 263 14.05 42.14 3.41
N HIS A 264 13.01 41.36 3.74
CA HIS A 264 12.76 40.89 5.12
C HIS A 264 13.23 39.47 5.39
N ARG A 265 13.79 38.77 4.38
CA ARG A 265 14.17 37.35 4.51
C ARG A 265 15.08 37.09 5.70
N ALA A 266 16.15 37.88 5.86
CA ALA A 266 17.12 37.69 6.94
C ALA A 266 16.48 37.90 8.33
N ALA A 267 15.69 38.96 8.48
CA ALA A 267 14.94 39.23 9.71
C ALA A 267 13.91 38.13 10.01
N MET A 268 13.19 37.64 9.00
CA MET A 268 12.23 36.54 9.16
C MET A 268 12.91 35.21 9.51
N LEU A 269 14.08 34.92 8.94
CA LEU A 269 14.86 33.73 9.32
C LEU A 269 15.31 33.80 10.80
N ALA A 270 15.78 34.97 11.25
CA ALA A 270 16.12 35.19 12.66
C ALA A 270 14.88 35.03 13.56
N LEU A 271 13.77 35.68 13.21
CA LEU A 271 12.49 35.54 13.93
C LEU A 271 11.99 34.10 13.97
N PHE A 272 12.16 33.34 12.89
CA PHE A 272 11.77 31.94 12.82
C PHE A 272 12.69 31.06 13.68
N ALA A 273 13.98 31.37 13.72
CA ALA A 273 14.95 30.71 14.59
C ALA A 273 14.66 30.96 16.09
N ASP A 274 14.13 32.12 16.48
CA ASP A 274 13.68 32.36 17.86
C ASP A 274 12.41 31.59 18.23
N ASN A 275 11.66 31.17 17.21
CA ASN A 275 10.55 30.23 17.35
C ASN A 275 11.02 28.77 17.27
N ARG A 276 12.30 28.50 17.58
CA ARG A 276 12.82 27.18 17.96
C ARG A 276 11.94 26.64 19.08
N LEU A 277 10.89 25.94 18.68
CA LEU A 277 10.45 24.80 19.42
C LEU A 277 11.73 23.99 19.65
N SER A 278 12.16 23.85 20.90
CA SER A 278 12.50 22.50 21.33
C SER A 278 11.31 21.70 20.84
N ILE A 279 11.51 20.99 19.74
CA ILE A 279 10.67 19.88 19.41
C ILE A 279 10.96 18.94 20.60
N GLU A 280 10.29 19.19 21.73
CA GLU A 280 9.71 18.07 22.45
C GLU A 280 9.10 17.27 21.32
N ALA A 281 9.67 16.10 21.09
CA ALA A 281 9.18 15.13 20.13
C ALA A 281 7.73 14.85 20.52
N GLN A 282 6.81 15.73 20.11
CA GLN A 282 5.44 15.35 19.95
C GLN A 282 5.48 14.39 18.77
N PRO A 283 4.94 13.19 18.98
CA PRO A 283 5.23 12.07 18.13
C PRO A 283 4.79 12.45 16.73
N VAL A 284 5.64 12.22 15.73
CA VAL A 284 5.08 11.82 14.44
C VAL A 284 4.31 10.56 14.78
N ALA A 285 2.99 10.70 14.95
CA ALA A 285 2.12 9.63 15.38
C ALA A 285 2.44 8.41 14.54
N GLU A 286 2.56 7.27 15.19
CA GLU A 286 2.78 6.01 14.50
C GLU A 286 1.66 5.85 13.48
N ARG A 287 2.03 5.68 12.22
CA ARG A 287 1.06 5.55 11.13
C ARG A 287 1.04 4.12 10.66
N VAL A 288 -0.14 3.56 10.61
CA VAL A 288 -0.36 2.19 10.16
C VAL A 288 -1.44 2.22 9.10
N GLN A 289 -1.21 1.52 8.01
CA GLN A 289 -2.16 1.35 6.93
C GLN A 289 -2.09 -0.09 6.45
N VAL A 290 -3.27 -0.68 6.22
CA VAL A 290 -3.39 -1.94 5.51
C VAL A 290 -3.71 -1.63 4.06
N ASP A 291 -2.89 -2.16 3.15
CA ASP A 291 -3.09 -2.01 1.71
C ASP A 291 -4.01 -3.12 1.19
N GLU A 292 -3.78 -4.36 1.63
CA GLU A 292 -4.55 -5.53 1.21
C GLU A 292 -4.56 -6.60 2.31
N ALA A 293 -5.70 -7.28 2.48
CA ALA A 293 -5.84 -8.46 3.32
C ALA A 293 -6.45 -9.61 2.52
N ALA A 294 -5.75 -10.73 2.38
CA ALA A 294 -6.26 -11.93 1.71
C ALA A 294 -6.61 -13.00 2.74
N VAL A 295 -7.83 -13.52 2.67
CA VAL A 295 -8.39 -14.48 3.63
C VAL A 295 -8.56 -15.82 2.93
N LEU A 296 -8.04 -16.88 3.56
CA LEU A 296 -8.35 -18.25 3.19
C LEU A 296 -9.16 -18.93 4.32
N PRO A 297 -10.44 -19.26 4.08
CA PRO A 297 -11.27 -19.93 5.09
C PRO A 297 -10.63 -21.19 5.64
N GLY A 298 -10.66 -21.32 6.97
CA GLY A 298 -10.08 -22.47 7.68
C GLY A 298 -8.56 -22.44 7.85
N PHE A 299 -7.83 -21.51 7.20
CA PHE A 299 -6.36 -21.42 7.32
C PHE A 299 -5.89 -20.14 8.03
N GLY A 300 -6.21 -18.97 7.47
CA GLY A 300 -5.61 -17.72 7.95
C GLY A 300 -5.89 -16.48 7.12
N VAL A 301 -5.35 -15.35 7.58
CA VAL A 301 -5.36 -14.06 6.89
C VAL A 301 -3.92 -13.64 6.59
N PHE A 302 -3.67 -13.24 5.35
CA PHE A 302 -2.45 -12.62 4.89
C PHE A 302 -2.67 -11.12 4.83
N VAL A 303 -1.86 -10.34 5.53
CA VAL A 303 -1.99 -8.87 5.56
C VAL A 303 -0.74 -8.25 4.98
N ASN A 304 -0.93 -7.32 4.05
CA ASN A 304 0.10 -6.49 3.46
C ASN A 304 -0.21 -5.02 3.75
N GLY A 305 0.80 -4.26 4.15
CA GLY A 305 0.62 -2.86 4.48
C GLY A 305 1.91 -2.17 4.83
N TRP A 306 1.79 -1.05 5.52
CA TRP A 306 2.94 -0.33 6.05
C TRP A 306 2.69 0.24 7.44
N ALA A 307 3.76 0.26 8.23
CA ALA A 307 3.80 0.75 9.59
C ALA A 307 5.02 1.67 9.72
N LEU A 308 4.77 2.94 10.00
CA LEU A 308 5.76 3.99 9.97
C LEU A 308 5.80 4.72 11.30
N SER A 309 6.97 4.71 11.93
CA SER A 309 7.29 5.59 13.04
C SER A 309 8.74 6.06 12.87
N PRO A 310 9.05 7.35 13.04
CA PRO A 310 10.44 7.82 12.92
C PRO A 310 11.34 7.35 14.07
N SER A 311 10.74 6.96 15.20
CA SER A 311 11.47 6.66 16.44
C SER A 311 11.22 5.26 16.98
N LYS A 312 10.21 4.53 16.48
CA LYS A 312 9.83 3.21 16.98
C LYS A 312 9.87 2.18 15.87
N GLN A 313 10.41 1.01 16.18
CA GLN A 313 10.33 -0.12 15.28
C GLN A 313 9.11 -0.98 15.65
N PRO A 314 8.35 -1.45 14.67
CA PRO A 314 7.25 -2.37 14.91
C PRO A 314 7.81 -3.76 15.26
N VAL A 315 7.43 -4.29 16.44
CA VAL A 315 7.96 -5.55 17.02
C VAL A 315 6.96 -6.69 17.03
N SER A 316 5.66 -6.40 16.99
CA SER A 316 4.61 -7.43 16.95
C SER A 316 3.43 -6.98 16.13
N PHE A 317 2.66 -7.96 15.66
CA PHE A 317 1.39 -7.74 14.97
C PHE A 317 0.35 -8.68 15.54
N GLY A 318 -0.81 -8.14 15.86
CA GLY A 318 -2.01 -8.87 16.26
C GLY A 318 -3.17 -8.50 15.34
N LEU A 319 -3.90 -9.48 14.85
CA LEU A 319 -5.13 -9.28 14.08
C LEU A 319 -6.32 -9.54 14.99
N GLU A 320 -7.12 -8.53 15.21
CA GLU A 320 -8.40 -8.61 15.91
C GLU A 320 -9.50 -8.99 14.92
N VAL A 321 -10.20 -10.09 15.23
CA VAL A 321 -11.32 -10.62 14.46
C VAL A 321 -12.45 -10.95 15.41
N GLY A 322 -13.50 -10.12 15.39
CA GLY A 322 -14.54 -10.19 16.41
C GLY A 322 -13.96 -9.93 17.79
N ASP A 323 -14.10 -10.89 18.71
CA ASP A 323 -13.60 -10.78 20.09
C ASP A 323 -12.23 -11.46 20.30
N GLN A 324 -11.57 -11.93 19.23
CA GLN A 324 -10.29 -12.65 19.32
C GLN A 324 -9.14 -11.85 18.72
N VAL A 325 -8.01 -11.83 19.41
CA VAL A 325 -6.75 -11.27 18.90
C VAL A 325 -5.81 -12.43 18.57
N ILE A 326 -5.32 -12.46 17.33
CA ILE A 326 -4.48 -13.52 16.79
C ILE A 326 -3.11 -12.92 16.49
N ASP A 327 -2.06 -13.48 17.07
CA ASP A 327 -0.69 -13.03 16.80
C ASP A 327 -0.22 -13.49 15.41
N ALA A 328 0.61 -12.65 14.78
CA ALA A 328 1.22 -13.00 13.50
C ALA A 328 2.25 -14.13 13.64
N ASP A 329 2.28 -15.02 12.65
CA ASP A 329 3.25 -16.09 12.52
C ASP A 329 4.64 -15.52 12.23
N VAL A 330 5.48 -15.40 13.26
CA VAL A 330 6.77 -14.68 13.24
C VAL A 330 7.70 -15.13 12.11
N PRO A 331 7.92 -16.44 11.85
CA PRO A 331 8.77 -16.90 10.76
C PRO A 331 8.30 -16.44 9.37
N SER A 332 7.00 -16.20 9.21
CA SER A 332 6.39 -15.77 7.95
C SER A 332 6.31 -14.26 7.82
N GLN A 333 6.83 -13.47 8.76
CA GLN A 333 6.79 -12.02 8.65
C GLN A 333 7.89 -11.51 7.73
N GLY A 334 7.51 -10.72 6.73
CA GLY A 334 8.43 -10.02 5.84
C GLY A 334 8.40 -8.52 6.08
N ARG A 335 9.56 -7.87 5.94
CA ARG A 335 9.70 -6.40 5.94
C ARG A 335 10.34 -5.95 4.64
N PHE A 336 9.91 -4.82 4.11
CA PHE A 336 10.47 -4.28 2.86
C PHE A 336 10.34 -2.76 2.76
N ASN A 337 11.10 -2.20 1.81
CA ASN A 337 11.17 -0.77 1.58
C ASN A 337 9.90 -0.22 0.91
N ARG A 338 9.44 0.97 1.34
CA ARG A 338 8.31 1.72 0.78
C ARG A 338 8.72 3.12 0.30
N PRO A 339 9.51 3.21 -0.80
CA PRO A 339 9.97 4.50 -1.32
C PRO A 339 8.84 5.36 -1.88
N ASP A 340 7.71 4.74 -2.26
CA ASP A 340 6.49 5.42 -2.69
C ASP A 340 5.91 6.36 -1.62
N LEU A 341 6.21 6.10 -0.34
CA LEU A 341 5.76 6.91 0.77
C LEU A 341 6.64 8.14 1.03
N ALA A 342 7.81 8.26 0.39
CA ALA A 342 8.76 9.37 0.63
C ALA A 342 8.17 10.74 0.26
N GLY A 343 7.30 10.79 -0.75
CA GLY A 343 6.59 12.03 -1.12
C GLY A 343 5.51 12.45 -0.12
N ILE A 344 5.00 11.50 0.68
CA ILE A 344 3.93 11.71 1.67
C ILE A 344 4.54 12.00 3.05
N PHE A 345 5.67 11.35 3.36
CA PHE A 345 6.40 11.46 4.61
C PHE A 345 7.85 11.88 4.33
N PRO A 346 8.14 13.19 4.28
CA PRO A 346 9.51 13.66 4.09
C PRO A 346 10.35 13.44 5.36
N ASN A 347 11.66 13.22 5.20
CA ASN A 347 12.65 13.08 6.28
C ASN A 347 12.51 11.82 7.17
N VAL A 348 11.94 10.73 6.65
CA VAL A 348 11.84 9.44 7.35
C VAL A 348 12.50 8.29 6.57
N ASP A 349 13.50 8.60 5.74
CA ASP A 349 14.11 7.65 4.79
C ASP A 349 14.57 6.33 5.44
N GLN A 350 15.10 6.41 6.66
CA GLN A 350 15.51 5.22 7.42
C GLN A 350 14.30 4.36 7.84
N ALA A 351 13.20 4.98 8.26
CA ALA A 351 11.99 4.24 8.64
C ALA A 351 11.29 3.64 7.41
N LEU A 352 11.42 4.26 6.24
CA LEU A 352 10.85 3.75 4.98
C LEU A 352 11.48 2.42 4.53
N GLN A 353 12.74 2.15 4.88
CA GLN A 353 13.43 0.90 4.50
C GLN A 353 12.75 -0.37 5.02
N THR A 354 12.07 -0.28 6.17
CA THR A 354 11.37 -1.39 6.82
C THR A 354 9.88 -1.11 7.07
N ALA A 355 9.36 0.00 6.52
CA ALA A 355 7.98 0.42 6.73
C ALA A 355 6.98 -0.59 6.18
N GLY A 356 7.27 -1.19 5.02
CA GLY A 356 6.42 -2.21 4.42
C GLY A 356 6.47 -3.52 5.20
N TYR A 357 5.33 -4.17 5.34
CA TYR A 357 5.26 -5.49 5.97
C TYR A 357 4.30 -6.43 5.25
N VAL A 358 4.60 -7.72 5.36
CA VAL A 358 3.67 -8.81 5.10
C VAL A 358 3.62 -9.71 6.32
N SER A 359 2.44 -10.15 6.72
CA SER A 359 2.25 -11.02 7.88
C SER A 359 1.13 -12.02 7.66
N LEU A 360 1.35 -13.24 8.14
CA LEU A 360 0.36 -14.31 8.15
C LEU A 360 -0.21 -14.45 9.56
N PHE A 361 -1.52 -14.52 9.67
CA PHE A 361 -2.26 -14.81 10.91
C PHE A 361 -2.95 -16.15 10.74
N ARG A 362 -2.41 -17.20 11.35
CA ARG A 362 -2.93 -18.57 11.24
C ARG A 362 -4.09 -18.77 12.20
N TYR A 363 -5.29 -18.82 11.65
CA TYR A 363 -6.51 -19.04 12.41
C TYR A 363 -7.64 -19.49 11.47
N PRO A 364 -8.49 -20.45 11.89
CA PRO A 364 -9.62 -20.88 11.09
C PRO A 364 -10.74 -19.83 11.10
N PHE A 365 -10.72 -18.93 10.12
CA PHE A 365 -11.69 -17.85 10.03
C PHE A 365 -13.06 -18.30 9.53
N ASP A 366 -14.11 -17.83 10.21
CA ASP A 366 -15.49 -17.80 9.70
C ASP A 366 -15.68 -16.53 8.84
N PRO A 367 -16.15 -16.65 7.58
CA PRO A 367 -16.49 -15.51 6.73
C PRO A 367 -17.41 -14.46 7.37
N ALA A 368 -18.24 -14.83 8.36
CA ALA A 368 -19.13 -13.89 9.05
C ALA A 368 -18.39 -12.81 9.87
N GLY A 369 -17.12 -13.02 10.24
CA GLY A 369 -16.32 -12.09 11.05
C GLY A 369 -15.51 -11.05 10.25
N LEU A 370 -15.58 -11.09 8.91
CA LEU A 370 -14.68 -10.31 8.05
C LEU A 370 -14.99 -8.81 7.96
N ASP A 371 -16.18 -8.40 8.41
CA ASP A 371 -16.62 -7.00 8.36
C ASP A 371 -15.99 -6.12 9.46
N ARG A 372 -15.31 -6.74 10.43
CA ARG A 372 -14.71 -6.07 11.59
C ARG A 372 -13.30 -6.58 11.88
N LEU A 373 -12.41 -6.42 10.90
CA LEU A 373 -11.00 -6.72 11.07
C LEU A 373 -10.25 -5.47 11.53
N ALA A 374 -9.40 -5.61 12.54
CA ALA A 374 -8.48 -4.56 12.95
C ALA A 374 -7.07 -5.13 13.16
N LEU A 375 -6.06 -4.43 12.68
CA LEU A 375 -4.67 -4.79 12.87
C LEU A 375 -4.07 -3.93 13.98
N THR A 376 -3.58 -4.58 15.03
CA THR A 376 -2.80 -3.96 16.09
C THR A 376 -1.32 -4.22 15.85
N ILE A 377 -0.52 -3.16 15.91
CA ILE A 377 0.94 -3.22 15.80
C ILE A 377 1.52 -2.83 17.15
N GLY A 378 2.32 -3.71 17.73
CA GLY A 378 3.11 -3.42 18.91
C GLY A 378 4.44 -2.77 18.51
N TRP A 379 4.84 -1.73 19.22
CA TRP A 379 6.06 -0.96 18.99
C TRP A 379 7.14 -1.33 20.02
N SER A 380 8.40 -1.06 19.66
CA SER A 380 9.57 -1.39 20.48
C SER A 380 9.60 -0.74 21.87
N ASP A 381 8.79 0.29 22.11
CA ASP A 381 8.65 0.96 23.41
C ASP A 381 7.50 0.40 24.27
N GLY A 382 6.82 -0.66 23.79
CA GLY A 382 5.69 -1.29 24.46
C GLY A 382 4.33 -0.64 24.18
N THR A 383 4.27 0.42 23.38
CA THR A 383 3.00 1.00 22.92
C THR A 383 2.42 0.21 21.75
N SER A 384 1.15 0.46 21.41
CA SER A 384 0.51 -0.14 20.23
C SER A 384 -0.29 0.87 19.42
N SER A 385 -0.45 0.58 18.13
CA SER A 385 -1.34 1.32 17.23
C SER A 385 -2.27 0.35 16.52
N THR A 386 -3.54 0.74 16.38
CA THR A 386 -4.55 -0.10 15.74
C THR A 386 -5.06 0.56 14.47
N ALA A 387 -5.11 -0.19 13.38
CA ALA A 387 -5.66 0.22 12.10
C ALA A 387 -6.83 -0.70 11.72
N THR A 388 -8.01 -0.13 11.52
CA THR A 388 -9.16 -0.87 10.98
C THR A 388 -8.89 -1.26 9.53
N ILE A 389 -9.14 -2.52 9.18
CA ILE A 389 -9.03 -3.00 7.80
C ILE A 389 -10.38 -2.76 7.13
N PRO A 390 -10.45 -1.87 6.12
CA PRO A 390 -11.73 -1.60 5.48
C PRO A 390 -12.18 -2.83 4.66
N PRO A 391 -13.50 -3.13 4.60
CA PRO A 391 -14.00 -4.31 3.89
C PRO A 391 -13.55 -4.40 2.42
N PHE A 392 -13.37 -3.26 1.74
CA PHE A 392 -12.91 -3.23 0.35
C PHE A 392 -11.44 -3.67 0.18
N ALA A 393 -10.62 -3.67 1.25
CA ALA A 393 -9.25 -4.17 1.23
C ALA A 393 -9.18 -5.68 1.49
N VAL A 394 -10.29 -6.30 1.92
CA VAL A 394 -10.39 -7.73 2.19
C VAL A 394 -10.70 -8.50 0.90
N ARG A 395 -9.97 -9.60 0.67
CA ARG A 395 -10.11 -10.49 -0.48
C ARG A 395 -10.26 -11.92 0.00
N LEU A 396 -11.39 -12.56 -0.29
CA LEU A 396 -11.58 -13.99 -0.03
C LEU A 396 -10.98 -14.81 -1.17
N LEU A 397 -9.94 -15.58 -0.86
CA LEU A 397 -9.23 -16.41 -1.84
C LEU A 397 -10.13 -17.56 -2.32
N GLY A 398 -10.21 -17.72 -3.64
CA GLY A 398 -11.11 -18.65 -4.33
C GLY A 398 -12.52 -18.09 -4.60
N LYS A 399 -12.87 -16.92 -4.05
CA LYS A 399 -14.18 -16.29 -4.26
C LYS A 399 -14.06 -14.92 -4.92
N THR A 400 -13.44 -13.94 -4.25
CA THR A 400 -13.26 -12.58 -4.79
C THR A 400 -11.88 -12.36 -5.39
N ALA A 401 -10.93 -13.26 -5.14
CA ALA A 401 -9.59 -13.23 -5.73
C ALA A 401 -9.11 -14.66 -6.04
N PRO A 402 -8.35 -14.88 -7.13
CA PRO A 402 -7.73 -16.17 -7.40
C PRO A 402 -6.67 -16.49 -6.35
N ILE A 403 -6.46 -17.77 -6.05
CA ILE A 403 -5.52 -18.24 -5.01
C ILE A 403 -4.07 -17.83 -5.37
N GLU A 404 -3.76 -17.72 -6.67
CA GLU A 404 -2.51 -17.21 -7.21
C GLU A 404 -2.16 -15.79 -6.74
N SER A 405 -3.14 -15.00 -6.28
CA SER A 405 -2.91 -13.65 -5.74
C SER A 405 -2.01 -13.67 -4.50
N LEU A 406 -1.86 -14.82 -3.83
CA LEU A 406 -0.91 -15.00 -2.73
C LEU A 406 0.54 -14.69 -3.13
N SER A 407 0.89 -14.81 -4.41
CA SER A 407 2.20 -14.40 -4.93
C SER A 407 2.53 -12.92 -4.74
N ARG A 408 1.52 -12.06 -4.53
CA ARG A 408 1.69 -10.64 -4.18
C ARG A 408 2.17 -10.44 -2.75
N PHE A 409 1.83 -11.36 -1.86
CA PHE A 409 2.23 -11.37 -0.46
C PHE A 409 3.58 -12.08 -0.30
N TYR A 410 3.70 -13.28 -0.87
CA TYR A 410 4.89 -14.14 -0.79
C TYR A 410 5.31 -14.57 -2.19
N ARG A 411 6.40 -13.98 -2.71
CA ARG A 411 6.87 -14.25 -4.08
C ARG A 411 7.22 -15.72 -4.33
N ALA A 412 7.71 -16.41 -3.30
CA ALA A 412 8.08 -17.83 -3.34
C ALA A 412 7.28 -18.62 -2.29
N VAL A 413 5.96 -18.39 -2.23
CA VAL A 413 5.07 -18.99 -1.22
C VAL A 413 5.19 -20.52 -1.12
N GLU A 414 5.56 -21.21 -2.20
CA GLU A 414 5.78 -22.65 -2.20
C GLU A 414 7.01 -23.13 -1.40
N GLN A 415 7.92 -22.21 -1.04
CA GLN A 415 9.09 -22.48 -0.22
C GLN A 415 8.85 -22.19 1.26
N GLU A 416 7.70 -21.62 1.60
CA GLU A 416 7.33 -21.30 2.97
C GLU A 416 6.92 -22.56 3.74
N ASP A 417 7.29 -22.65 5.01
CA ASP A 417 6.99 -23.81 5.85
C ASP A 417 5.47 -24.07 6.01
N PHE A 418 4.66 -23.02 5.92
CA PHE A 418 3.20 -23.11 5.99
C PHE A 418 2.54 -23.58 4.68
N PHE A 419 3.29 -23.70 3.58
CA PHE A 419 2.71 -23.99 2.27
C PHE A 419 1.93 -25.31 2.19
N PRO A 420 2.37 -26.43 2.80
CA PRO A 420 1.61 -27.67 2.70
C PRO A 420 0.22 -27.59 3.35
N ASP A 421 0.14 -26.92 4.51
CA ASP A 421 -1.12 -26.69 5.22
C ASP A 421 -2.02 -25.71 4.45
N LEU A 422 -1.43 -24.62 3.94
CA LEU A 422 -2.10 -23.70 3.03
C LEU A 422 -2.70 -24.43 1.82
N ALA A 423 -1.93 -25.31 1.18
CA ALA A 423 -2.35 -26.05 0.01
C ALA A 423 -3.57 -26.93 0.31
N TYR A 424 -3.56 -27.65 1.43
CA TYR A 424 -4.69 -28.46 1.88
C TYR A 424 -5.96 -27.61 2.07
N HIS A 425 -5.86 -26.50 2.79
CA HIS A 425 -6.99 -25.60 3.03
C HIS A 425 -7.47 -24.90 1.76
N ALA A 426 -6.56 -24.55 0.84
CA ALA A 426 -6.90 -23.97 -0.45
C ALA A 426 -7.74 -24.94 -1.28
N ALA A 427 -7.35 -26.21 -1.36
CA ALA A 427 -8.13 -27.24 -2.03
C ALA A 427 -9.51 -27.46 -1.38
N ARG A 428 -9.57 -27.50 -0.04
CA ARG A 428 -10.84 -27.59 0.71
C ARG A 428 -11.78 -26.41 0.45
N ALA A 429 -11.23 -25.19 0.43
CA ALA A 429 -12.00 -23.99 0.12
C ALA A 429 -12.55 -24.03 -1.30
N VAL A 430 -11.74 -24.38 -2.31
CA VAL A 430 -12.21 -24.51 -3.70
C VAL A 430 -13.31 -25.57 -3.82
N GLN A 431 -13.12 -26.73 -3.19
CA GLN A 431 -14.11 -27.80 -3.16
C GLN A 431 -15.43 -27.35 -2.52
N ALA A 432 -15.38 -26.57 -1.43
CA ALA A 432 -16.57 -26.01 -0.79
C ALA A 432 -17.32 -25.05 -1.74
N HIS A 433 -16.60 -24.13 -2.40
CA HIS A 433 -17.19 -23.19 -3.35
C HIS A 433 -17.76 -23.89 -4.61
N ALA A 434 -17.15 -24.98 -5.07
CA ALA A 434 -17.68 -25.77 -6.19
C ALA A 434 -19.04 -26.44 -5.86
N ARG A 435 -19.34 -26.62 -4.56
CA ARG A 435 -20.62 -27.16 -4.08
C ARG A 435 -21.68 -26.07 -3.86
N GLU A 436 -21.30 -24.79 -3.86
CA GLU A 436 -22.23 -23.66 -3.80
C GLU A 436 -22.91 -23.46 -5.17
N LEU A 437 -24.00 -24.18 -5.37
CA LEU A 437 -24.75 -24.18 -6.62
C LEU A 437 -26.05 -23.41 -6.50
N VAL A 438 -26.32 -22.56 -7.49
CA VAL A 438 -27.61 -21.95 -7.70
C VAL A 438 -28.34 -22.71 -8.79
N GLN A 439 -29.42 -23.39 -8.42
CA GLN A 439 -30.31 -24.05 -9.38
C GLN A 439 -31.06 -22.99 -10.19
N HIS A 440 -30.90 -23.01 -11.52
CA HIS A 440 -31.72 -22.20 -12.41
C HIS A 440 -32.92 -22.98 -12.93
N HIS A 441 -32.69 -24.21 -13.37
CA HIS A 441 -33.73 -25.15 -13.77
C HIS A 441 -33.30 -26.55 -13.32
N GLY A 442 -34.19 -27.31 -12.69
CA GLY A 442 -33.89 -28.66 -12.25
C GLY A 442 -35.07 -29.57 -12.51
N HIS A 443 -34.85 -30.57 -13.35
CA HIS A 443 -35.83 -31.58 -13.68
C HIS A 443 -35.33 -32.92 -13.12
N PRO A 444 -36.09 -33.59 -12.23
CA PRO A 444 -35.69 -34.86 -11.67
C PRO A 444 -35.43 -35.91 -12.76
N SER A 445 -34.40 -36.73 -12.56
CA SER A 445 -34.06 -37.86 -13.43
C SER A 445 -33.32 -38.94 -12.63
N ARG A 446 -33.61 -40.22 -12.91
CA ARG A 446 -32.99 -41.34 -12.19
C ARG A 446 -31.49 -41.47 -12.50
N ALA A 447 -31.11 -41.18 -13.74
CA ALA A 447 -29.71 -41.03 -14.14
C ALA A 447 -29.50 -39.63 -14.72
N ALA A 448 -28.28 -39.08 -14.63
CA ALA A 448 -27.99 -37.75 -15.17
C ALA A 448 -26.57 -37.65 -15.72
N ILE A 449 -26.42 -37.13 -16.94
CA ILE A 449 -25.12 -36.70 -17.45
C ILE A 449 -24.89 -35.26 -17.01
N LEU A 450 -23.83 -35.06 -16.24
CA LEU A 450 -23.40 -33.79 -15.67
C LEU A 450 -22.27 -33.24 -16.54
N LEU A 451 -22.56 -32.15 -17.23
CA LEU A 451 -21.66 -31.51 -18.18
C LEU A 451 -21.15 -30.20 -17.57
N ALA A 452 -19.87 -30.14 -17.26
CA ALA A 452 -19.21 -28.88 -16.92
C ALA A 452 -19.12 -27.99 -18.16
N VAL A 453 -19.71 -26.80 -18.09
CA VAL A 453 -19.74 -25.88 -19.22
C VAL A 453 -18.36 -25.20 -19.36
N PRO A 454 -17.74 -25.20 -20.56
CA PRO A 454 -16.48 -24.52 -20.85
C PRO A 454 -16.53 -23.01 -20.58
N SER A 455 -15.37 -22.39 -20.42
CA SER A 455 -15.27 -20.93 -20.21
C SER A 455 -15.12 -20.13 -21.50
N THR A 456 -15.01 -20.75 -22.68
CA THR A 456 -14.90 -20.04 -23.95
C THR A 456 -16.22 -20.12 -24.72
N ALA A 457 -16.61 -19.02 -25.37
CA ALA A 457 -17.85 -18.99 -26.15
C ALA A 457 -17.90 -20.08 -27.25
N ALA A 458 -16.79 -20.33 -27.94
CA ALA A 458 -16.72 -21.33 -29.00
C ALA A 458 -16.95 -22.76 -28.47
N ASP A 459 -16.32 -23.12 -27.35
CA ASP A 459 -16.48 -24.43 -26.74
C ASP A 459 -17.87 -24.60 -26.11
N ILE A 460 -18.46 -23.51 -25.59
CA ILE A 460 -19.86 -23.50 -25.14
C ILE A 460 -20.79 -23.87 -26.30
N PHE A 461 -20.65 -23.21 -27.47
CA PHE A 461 -21.45 -23.56 -28.66
C PHE A 461 -21.26 -25.02 -29.06
N LEU A 462 -20.01 -25.49 -29.11
CA LEU A 462 -19.69 -26.87 -29.49
C LEU A 462 -20.31 -27.89 -28.52
N LEU A 463 -20.27 -27.62 -27.20
CA LEU A 463 -20.90 -28.46 -26.19
C LEU A 463 -22.41 -28.58 -26.46
N PHE A 464 -23.13 -27.46 -26.58
CA PHE A 464 -24.57 -27.48 -26.78
C PHE A 464 -24.98 -28.11 -28.12
N ASP A 465 -24.22 -27.88 -29.19
CA ASP A 465 -24.45 -28.50 -30.50
C ASP A 465 -24.29 -30.03 -30.45
N ARG A 466 -23.23 -30.51 -29.79
CA ARG A 466 -23.00 -31.96 -29.60
C ARG A 466 -24.09 -32.59 -28.74
N VAL A 467 -24.51 -31.93 -27.67
CA VAL A 467 -25.61 -32.41 -26.83
C VAL A 467 -26.90 -32.49 -27.66
N ASN A 468 -27.24 -31.45 -28.41
CA ASN A 468 -28.45 -31.46 -29.25
C ASN A 468 -28.42 -32.58 -30.30
N SER A 469 -27.25 -32.88 -30.86
CA SER A 469 -27.05 -33.94 -31.85
C SER A 469 -27.13 -35.36 -31.28
N HIS A 470 -26.80 -35.55 -29.99
CA HIS A 470 -26.63 -36.87 -29.40
C HIS A 470 -27.57 -37.19 -28.22
N ALA A 471 -28.30 -36.22 -27.68
CA ALA A 471 -29.19 -36.41 -26.53
C ALA A 471 -30.22 -37.53 -26.74
N ALA A 472 -30.70 -37.72 -27.98
CA ALA A 472 -31.65 -38.76 -28.33
C ALA A 472 -31.09 -40.19 -28.17
N ALA A 473 -29.77 -40.38 -28.13
CA ALA A 473 -29.12 -41.67 -27.95
C ALA A 473 -29.17 -42.18 -26.49
N LEU A 474 -29.45 -41.29 -25.53
CA LEU A 474 -29.57 -41.68 -24.11
C LEU A 474 -30.83 -42.50 -23.88
N SER A 475 -30.85 -43.39 -22.88
CA SER A 475 -32.08 -44.12 -22.50
C SER A 475 -33.09 -43.21 -21.78
N GLU A 476 -34.36 -43.62 -21.67
CA GLU A 476 -35.44 -42.77 -21.12
C GLU A 476 -35.25 -42.34 -19.66
N GLY A 477 -34.43 -43.05 -18.89
CA GLY A 477 -34.12 -42.71 -17.50
C GLY A 477 -33.08 -41.59 -17.32
N TRP A 478 -32.39 -41.18 -18.39
CA TRP A 478 -31.32 -40.18 -18.33
C TRP A 478 -31.82 -38.76 -18.55
N GLY A 479 -31.40 -37.87 -17.65
CA GLY A 479 -31.43 -36.43 -17.83
C GLY A 479 -30.06 -35.88 -18.22
N ILE A 480 -30.05 -34.62 -18.66
CA ILE A 480 -28.86 -33.86 -19.01
C ILE A 480 -28.81 -32.64 -18.09
N ALA A 481 -27.71 -32.46 -17.38
CA ALA A 481 -27.53 -31.33 -16.48
C ALA A 481 -26.25 -30.57 -16.83
N PHE A 482 -26.38 -29.26 -16.98
CA PHE A 482 -25.26 -28.36 -17.20
C PHE A 482 -24.88 -27.67 -15.90
N ILE A 483 -23.58 -27.57 -15.64
CA ILE A 483 -23.03 -26.81 -14.51
C ILE A 483 -22.14 -25.74 -15.12
N ALA A 484 -22.58 -24.48 -15.03
CA ALA A 484 -21.92 -23.34 -15.65
C ALA A 484 -21.45 -22.32 -14.61
N ARG A 485 -20.50 -21.48 -14.99
CA ARG A 485 -20.13 -20.31 -14.17
C ARG A 485 -21.14 -19.20 -14.37
N SER A 486 -21.37 -18.40 -13.32
CA SER A 486 -22.12 -17.15 -13.45
C SER A 486 -21.21 -15.99 -13.89
N ASP A 487 -20.60 -16.11 -15.07
CA ASP A 487 -19.66 -15.14 -15.65
C ASP A 487 -20.25 -14.39 -16.87
N ASP A 488 -19.37 -13.75 -17.66
CA ASP A 488 -19.72 -12.96 -18.85
C ASP A 488 -20.45 -13.77 -19.93
N HIS A 489 -20.35 -15.11 -19.92
CA HIS A 489 -21.04 -15.98 -20.86
C HIS A 489 -22.38 -16.51 -20.35
N ARG A 490 -22.84 -16.06 -19.18
CA ARG A 490 -24.15 -16.45 -18.61
C ARG A 490 -25.30 -16.29 -19.59
N GLY A 491 -25.37 -15.17 -20.31
CA GLY A 491 -26.44 -14.91 -21.29
C GLY A 491 -26.44 -15.89 -22.46
N LEU A 492 -25.26 -16.28 -22.93
CA LEU A 492 -25.08 -17.28 -23.98
C LEU A 492 -25.57 -18.66 -23.51
N VAL A 493 -25.14 -19.10 -22.33
CA VAL A 493 -25.53 -20.38 -21.73
C VAL A 493 -27.05 -20.46 -21.55
N LEU A 494 -27.68 -19.40 -21.01
CA LEU A 494 -29.13 -19.34 -20.84
C LEU A 494 -29.88 -19.47 -22.18
N THR A 495 -29.37 -18.80 -23.22
CA THR A 495 -29.98 -18.83 -24.56
C THR A 495 -29.91 -20.21 -25.18
N LEU A 496 -28.72 -20.84 -25.16
CA LEU A 496 -28.52 -22.18 -25.71
C LEU A 496 -29.26 -23.24 -24.91
N PHE A 497 -29.31 -23.12 -23.58
CA PHE A 497 -30.08 -24.00 -22.73
C PHE A 497 -31.58 -23.94 -23.04
N ALA A 498 -32.15 -22.73 -23.20
CA ALA A 498 -33.56 -22.57 -23.56
C ALA A 498 -33.88 -23.08 -24.98
N GLN A 499 -32.91 -23.07 -25.90
CA GLN A 499 -33.06 -23.72 -27.21
C GLN A 499 -33.06 -25.24 -27.07
N LEU A 500 -32.07 -25.80 -26.38
CA LEU A 500 -31.96 -27.24 -26.15
C LEU A 500 -33.17 -27.80 -25.41
N GLN A 501 -33.70 -27.10 -24.40
CA GLN A 501 -34.88 -27.53 -23.66
C GLN A 501 -36.13 -27.65 -24.56
N ARG A 502 -36.21 -26.88 -25.64
CA ARG A 502 -37.32 -26.93 -26.60
C ARG A 502 -37.16 -28.04 -27.64
N SER A 503 -35.93 -28.43 -27.98
CA SER A 503 -35.64 -29.46 -28.99
C SER A 503 -35.38 -30.86 -28.41
N SER A 504 -34.91 -30.94 -27.16
CA SER A 504 -34.54 -32.18 -26.50
C SER A 504 -35.76 -32.98 -26.04
N THR A 505 -35.71 -34.30 -26.25
CA THR A 505 -36.67 -35.25 -25.70
C THR A 505 -36.29 -35.72 -24.29
N ARG A 506 -35.11 -35.31 -23.78
CA ARG A 506 -34.60 -35.68 -22.45
C ARG A 506 -34.76 -34.50 -21.47
N PRO A 507 -35.01 -34.78 -20.17
CA PRO A 507 -35.02 -33.75 -19.14
C PRO A 507 -33.71 -32.96 -19.12
N CYS A 508 -33.79 -31.63 -19.21
CA CYS A 508 -32.63 -30.75 -19.16
C CYS A 508 -32.63 -29.94 -17.86
N SER A 509 -31.47 -29.82 -17.20
CA SER A 509 -31.26 -29.03 -15.99
C SER A 509 -30.07 -28.09 -16.13
N LEU A 510 -30.08 -26.96 -15.42
CA LEU A 510 -29.02 -25.97 -15.42
C LEU A 510 -28.76 -25.46 -14.00
N PHE A 511 -27.49 -25.55 -13.61
CA PHE A 511 -26.95 -25.06 -12.36
C PHE A 511 -25.85 -24.05 -12.63
N PHE A 512 -25.74 -23.06 -11.74
CA PHE A 512 -24.64 -22.10 -11.77
C PHE A 512 -23.77 -22.22 -10.53
N THR A 513 -22.45 -22.31 -10.73
CA THR A 513 -21.47 -22.00 -9.71
C THR A 513 -21.30 -20.47 -9.67
N LEU A 514 -21.12 -19.93 -8.46
CA LEU A 514 -20.99 -18.47 -8.30
C LEU A 514 -19.62 -17.96 -8.76
N THR A 515 -18.54 -18.60 -8.30
CA THR A 515 -17.16 -18.08 -8.53
C THR A 515 -16.19 -19.12 -9.10
N ALA A 516 -16.34 -20.39 -8.71
CA ALA A 516 -15.44 -21.47 -9.11
C ALA A 516 -15.77 -22.03 -10.51
N ALA A 517 -14.75 -22.53 -11.21
CA ALA A 517 -14.96 -23.38 -12.38
C ALA A 517 -15.70 -24.67 -11.96
N PRO A 518 -16.60 -25.21 -12.79
CA PRO A 518 -17.29 -26.46 -12.47
C PRO A 518 -16.29 -27.62 -12.36
N THR A 519 -16.31 -28.33 -11.24
CA THR A 519 -15.49 -29.52 -11.00
C THR A 519 -16.37 -30.68 -10.55
N SER A 520 -15.80 -31.89 -10.52
CA SER A 520 -16.50 -33.09 -10.06
C SER A 520 -16.93 -33.01 -8.59
N ASP A 521 -16.44 -32.04 -7.82
CA ASP A 521 -16.92 -31.75 -6.46
C ASP A 521 -18.40 -31.35 -6.40
N ALA A 522 -18.97 -30.86 -7.50
CA ALA A 522 -20.37 -30.46 -7.62
C ALA A 522 -21.34 -31.65 -7.77
N ILE A 523 -20.83 -32.84 -8.12
CA ILE A 523 -21.65 -34.01 -8.51
C ILE A 523 -22.69 -34.35 -7.45
N ASP A 524 -22.29 -34.46 -6.18
CA ASP A 524 -23.20 -34.88 -5.10
C ASP A 524 -24.34 -33.87 -4.88
N ALA A 525 -24.04 -32.57 -4.98
CA ALA A 525 -25.03 -31.51 -4.80
C ALA A 525 -26.05 -31.50 -5.95
N VAL A 526 -25.58 -31.67 -7.19
CA VAL A 526 -26.45 -31.76 -8.37
C VAL A 526 -27.27 -33.05 -8.34
N ALA A 527 -26.63 -34.20 -8.11
CA ALA A 527 -27.29 -35.50 -8.10
C ALA A 527 -28.40 -35.57 -7.04
N LYS A 528 -28.16 -35.01 -5.85
CA LYS A 528 -29.18 -34.87 -4.80
C LYS A 528 -30.38 -34.06 -5.27
N THR A 529 -30.14 -32.95 -5.98
CA THR A 529 -31.22 -32.08 -6.49
C THR A 529 -32.03 -32.76 -7.59
N LEU A 530 -31.38 -33.53 -8.45
CA LEU A 530 -32.01 -34.26 -9.54
C LEU A 530 -32.62 -35.61 -9.10
N SER A 531 -32.39 -36.05 -7.87
CA SER A 531 -32.71 -37.41 -7.40
C SER A 531 -32.06 -38.50 -8.25
N ALA A 532 -30.85 -38.24 -8.75
CA ALA A 532 -30.11 -39.18 -9.58
C ALA A 532 -29.44 -40.26 -8.72
N GLU A 533 -29.58 -41.51 -9.13
CA GLU A 533 -28.92 -42.69 -8.56
C GLU A 533 -27.63 -43.03 -9.32
N ARG A 534 -27.55 -42.62 -10.59
CA ARG A 534 -26.43 -42.86 -11.50
C ARG A 534 -26.03 -41.57 -12.18
N ILE A 535 -24.73 -41.33 -12.32
CA ILE A 535 -24.20 -40.09 -12.87
C ILE A 535 -23.15 -40.36 -13.94
N GLY A 536 -23.19 -39.56 -14.99
CA GLY A 536 -22.06 -39.34 -15.89
C GLY A 536 -21.44 -38.00 -15.57
N TRP A 537 -20.12 -37.89 -15.51
CA TRP A 537 -19.44 -36.61 -15.36
C TRP A 537 -18.55 -36.36 -16.55
N ILE A 538 -18.60 -35.15 -17.12
CA ILE A 538 -17.72 -34.67 -18.18
C ILE A 538 -17.19 -33.30 -17.79
N ALA A 539 -15.87 -33.22 -17.61
CA ALA A 539 -15.16 -31.99 -17.29
C ALA A 539 -15.18 -30.98 -18.46
N SER A 540 -14.95 -29.71 -18.16
CA SER A 540 -15.12 -28.60 -19.10
C SER A 540 -14.17 -28.63 -20.29
N HIS A 541 -13.03 -29.31 -20.16
CA HIS A 541 -12.02 -29.46 -21.22
C HIS A 541 -12.20 -30.74 -22.05
N VAL A 542 -13.26 -31.50 -21.78
CA VAL A 542 -13.53 -32.79 -22.41
C VAL A 542 -14.85 -32.74 -23.16
N SER A 543 -14.92 -33.43 -24.30
CA SER A 543 -16.17 -33.70 -24.98
C SER A 543 -16.34 -35.19 -25.24
N LEU A 544 -17.58 -35.65 -25.14
CA LEU A 544 -17.96 -36.99 -25.56
C LEU A 544 -17.85 -37.16 -27.07
N THR A 545 -17.39 -38.33 -27.49
CA THR A 545 -17.51 -38.84 -28.87
C THR A 545 -18.83 -39.60 -29.01
N LYS A 546 -19.15 -40.06 -30.23
CA LYS A 546 -20.30 -40.94 -30.46
C LYS A 546 -20.25 -42.20 -29.59
N ALA A 547 -19.07 -42.79 -29.38
CA ALA A 547 -18.90 -43.98 -28.55
C ALA A 547 -19.20 -43.67 -27.07
N GLY A 548 -18.75 -42.52 -26.57
CA GLY A 548 -19.05 -42.09 -25.19
C GLY A 548 -20.53 -41.84 -24.95
N TRP A 549 -21.23 -41.23 -25.92
CA TRP A 549 -22.69 -41.08 -25.83
C TRP A 549 -23.41 -42.43 -25.79
N GLN A 550 -22.95 -43.41 -26.57
CA GLN A 550 -23.51 -44.77 -26.57
C GLN A 550 -23.22 -45.53 -25.27
N ALA A 551 -22.06 -45.29 -24.65
CA ALA A 551 -21.68 -45.94 -23.40
C ALA A 551 -22.65 -45.66 -22.24
N PHE A 552 -23.40 -44.55 -22.27
CA PHE A 552 -24.45 -44.28 -21.29
C PHE A 552 -25.71 -45.14 -21.46
N ALA A 553 -25.88 -45.77 -22.62
CA ALA A 553 -26.99 -46.69 -22.88
C ALA A 553 -26.72 -48.11 -22.30
N ASP A 554 -25.46 -48.46 -22.06
CA ASP A 554 -25.06 -49.78 -21.57
C ASP A 554 -24.97 -49.77 -20.03
N GLU A 555 -26.02 -50.25 -19.35
CA GLU A 555 -26.25 -50.10 -17.89
C GLU A 555 -25.41 -51.02 -16.97
N THR A 556 -24.31 -51.63 -17.44
CA THR A 556 -23.78 -52.85 -16.79
C THR A 556 -22.73 -52.65 -15.68
N GLU A 557 -22.10 -51.46 -15.54
CA GLU A 557 -20.95 -51.28 -14.64
C GLU A 557 -21.18 -50.23 -13.55
N SER A 558 -20.61 -50.44 -12.36
CA SER A 558 -20.76 -49.54 -11.19
C SER A 558 -19.85 -48.30 -11.25
N LEU A 559 -18.75 -48.39 -11.99
CA LEU A 559 -17.86 -47.30 -12.40
C LEU A 559 -17.17 -47.70 -13.70
N ALA A 560 -17.20 -46.84 -14.70
CA ALA A 560 -16.40 -46.95 -15.92
C ALA A 560 -15.78 -45.59 -16.25
N LEU A 561 -14.48 -45.59 -16.55
CA LEU A 561 -13.74 -44.41 -16.98
C LEU A 561 -13.79 -44.30 -18.50
N PHE A 562 -13.78 -43.07 -19.02
CA PHE A 562 -13.69 -42.85 -20.45
C PHE A 562 -12.26 -42.54 -20.84
N GLU A 563 -11.77 -43.24 -21.87
CA GLU A 563 -10.52 -42.86 -22.51
C GLU A 563 -10.72 -41.51 -23.20
N ILE A 564 -9.84 -40.55 -22.88
CA ILE A 564 -9.86 -39.21 -23.45
C ILE A 564 -8.74 -39.16 -24.50
N GLU A 565 -9.10 -39.09 -25.77
CA GLU A 565 -8.13 -38.96 -26.86
C GLU A 565 -7.67 -37.51 -27.01
N ASP A 566 -6.36 -37.32 -27.26
CA ASP A 566 -5.83 -36.03 -27.69
C ASP A 566 -5.82 -35.96 -29.23
N PRO A 567 -6.70 -35.15 -29.84
CA PRO A 567 -6.72 -35.03 -31.30
C PRO A 567 -5.43 -34.43 -31.88
N ALA A 568 -4.61 -33.76 -31.06
CA ALA A 568 -3.31 -33.24 -31.47
C ALA A 568 -2.19 -34.30 -31.46
N GLY A 569 -2.50 -35.55 -31.07
CA GLY A 569 -1.53 -36.65 -31.04
C GLY A 569 -0.55 -36.59 -29.87
N GLY A 570 -0.88 -35.85 -28.80
CA GLY A 570 -0.17 -35.91 -27.54
C GLY A 570 -0.27 -37.28 -26.87
N PRO A 571 0.56 -37.54 -25.83
CA PRO A 571 0.46 -38.79 -25.07
C PRO A 571 -0.95 -38.92 -24.49
N SER A 572 -1.57 -40.10 -24.66
CA SER A 572 -2.91 -40.36 -24.11
C SER A 572 -2.91 -40.04 -22.62
N PRO A 573 -3.77 -39.14 -22.14
CA PRO A 573 -3.88 -38.86 -20.72
C PRO A 573 -4.20 -40.16 -19.97
N VAL A 574 -3.60 -40.31 -18.79
CA VAL A 574 -3.95 -41.39 -17.88
C VAL A 574 -5.46 -41.30 -17.61
N PRO A 575 -6.23 -42.41 -17.74
CA PRO A 575 -7.65 -42.39 -17.42
C PRO A 575 -7.86 -41.82 -16.01
N ASP A 576 -8.61 -40.73 -15.92
CA ASP A 576 -8.86 -39.99 -14.68
C ASP A 576 -10.35 -39.61 -14.60
N LEU A 577 -10.78 -39.03 -13.49
CA LEU A 577 -12.16 -38.64 -13.22
C LEU A 577 -12.61 -37.36 -13.96
N ASP A 578 -11.95 -37.03 -15.07
CA ASP A 578 -12.38 -35.97 -15.99
C ASP A 578 -13.56 -36.41 -16.86
N ALA A 579 -13.68 -37.71 -17.14
CA ALA A 579 -14.82 -38.28 -17.86
C ALA A 579 -15.11 -39.70 -17.40
N PHE A 580 -16.28 -39.94 -16.81
CA PHE A 580 -16.68 -41.25 -16.31
C PHE A 580 -18.20 -41.41 -16.17
N VAL A 581 -18.64 -42.65 -15.97
CA VAL A 581 -19.98 -43.01 -15.53
C VAL A 581 -19.89 -43.86 -14.26
N ALA A 582 -20.74 -43.59 -13.26
CA ALA A 582 -20.76 -44.34 -12.02
C ALA A 582 -22.13 -44.35 -11.36
N ASP A 583 -22.35 -45.35 -10.51
CA ASP A 583 -23.40 -45.28 -9.50
C ASP A 583 -23.04 -44.23 -8.45
N LEU A 584 -24.02 -43.47 -7.98
CA LEU A 584 -23.80 -42.38 -7.02
C LEU A 584 -23.21 -42.90 -5.70
N SER A 585 -23.57 -44.12 -5.29
CA SER A 585 -23.00 -44.77 -4.09
C SER A 585 -21.51 -45.06 -4.24
N GLN A 586 -21.08 -45.48 -5.44
CA GLN A 586 -19.68 -45.74 -5.76
C GLN A 586 -18.91 -44.43 -5.88
N TRP A 587 -19.48 -43.41 -6.54
CA TRP A 587 -18.91 -42.06 -6.55
C TRP A 587 -18.68 -41.53 -5.13
N ARG A 588 -19.67 -41.62 -4.23
CA ARG A 588 -19.55 -41.17 -2.83
C ARG A 588 -18.46 -41.89 -2.05
N ARG A 589 -18.23 -43.17 -2.35
CA ARG A 589 -17.14 -43.95 -1.76
C ARG A 589 -15.78 -43.41 -2.21
N ILE A 590 -15.62 -43.17 -3.51
CA ILE A 590 -14.39 -42.63 -4.10
C ILE A 590 -14.14 -41.20 -3.58
N SER A 591 -15.17 -40.35 -3.63
CA SER A 591 -15.06 -38.95 -3.20
C SER A 591 -14.79 -38.81 -1.71
N GLY A 592 -15.34 -39.70 -0.87
CA GLY A 592 -15.07 -39.74 0.56
C GLY A 592 -13.66 -40.23 0.93
N ALA A 593 -13.03 -41.03 0.07
CA ALA A 593 -11.67 -41.52 0.27
C ALA A 593 -10.59 -40.62 -0.37
N ALA A 594 -11.00 -39.73 -1.27
CA ALA A 594 -10.07 -38.90 -2.01
C ALA A 594 -9.53 -37.73 -1.17
N VAL A 595 -8.24 -37.46 -1.34
CA VAL A 595 -7.59 -36.28 -0.77
C VAL A 595 -8.09 -35.03 -1.51
N PRO A 596 -8.38 -33.92 -0.81
CA PRO A 596 -8.77 -32.67 -1.46
C PRO A 596 -7.72 -32.22 -2.48
N GLN A 597 -8.15 -31.74 -3.65
CA GLN A 597 -7.28 -31.09 -4.61
C GLN A 597 -8.05 -30.00 -5.36
N ILE A 598 -7.35 -29.10 -6.02
CA ILE A 598 -7.96 -28.10 -6.90
C ILE A 598 -8.16 -28.72 -8.29
N GLY A 599 -9.37 -28.58 -8.84
CA GLY A 599 -9.72 -29.05 -10.17
C GLY A 599 -10.57 -30.33 -10.22
N GLY A 600 -11.17 -30.73 -9.09
CA GLY A 600 -12.01 -31.94 -9.00
C GLY A 600 -11.34 -33.06 -8.22
N ILE A 601 -11.96 -34.23 -8.18
CA ILE A 601 -11.45 -35.41 -7.46
C ILE A 601 -10.56 -36.24 -8.38
N ARG A 602 -9.47 -36.81 -7.86
CA ARG A 602 -8.59 -37.76 -8.57
C ARG A 602 -8.88 -39.17 -8.11
N LEU A 603 -8.71 -40.13 -9.00
CA LEU A 603 -8.86 -41.54 -8.65
C LEU A 603 -7.77 -41.93 -7.62
N PRO A 604 -8.13 -42.46 -6.43
CA PRO A 604 -7.15 -42.98 -5.49
C PRO A 604 -6.33 -44.13 -6.10
N PRO A 605 -5.03 -44.28 -5.77
CA PRO A 605 -4.16 -45.33 -6.34
C PRO A 605 -4.71 -46.75 -6.14
N GLN A 606 -5.49 -46.95 -5.07
CA GLN A 606 -6.03 -48.25 -4.67
C GLN A 606 -7.26 -48.69 -5.49
N HIS A 607 -7.81 -47.82 -6.35
CA HIS A 607 -8.95 -48.14 -7.22
C HIS A 607 -8.55 -48.79 -8.56
N GLY A 608 -7.36 -49.38 -8.64
CA GLY A 608 -6.90 -50.12 -9.82
C GLY A 608 -7.96 -51.12 -10.30
N SER A 609 -8.22 -51.11 -11.60
CA SER A 609 -9.19 -51.94 -12.37
C SER A 609 -10.56 -51.34 -12.72
N ALA A 610 -10.79 -50.03 -12.61
CA ALA A 610 -11.97 -49.45 -13.26
C ALA A 610 -11.90 -49.70 -14.79
N PRO A 611 -12.93 -50.29 -15.40
CA PRO A 611 -12.98 -50.51 -16.85
C PRO A 611 -12.87 -49.18 -17.60
N VAL A 612 -12.13 -49.19 -18.71
CA VAL A 612 -11.88 -48.01 -19.54
C VAL A 612 -12.58 -48.20 -20.88
N ILE A 613 -13.52 -47.32 -21.19
CA ILE A 613 -14.24 -47.32 -22.47
C ILE A 613 -13.41 -46.52 -23.48
N LYS A 614 -12.91 -47.22 -24.49
CA LYS A 614 -11.98 -46.66 -25.48
C LYS A 614 -12.65 -45.71 -26.46
N GLY A 615 -11.92 -44.67 -26.85
CA GLY A 615 -12.40 -43.64 -27.80
C GLY A 615 -13.70 -42.95 -27.38
N ALA A 616 -14.03 -42.95 -26.10
CA ALA A 616 -15.30 -42.44 -25.58
C ALA A 616 -15.32 -40.91 -25.47
N ALA A 617 -14.16 -40.28 -25.29
CA ALA A 617 -14.04 -38.85 -25.12
C ALA A 617 -12.84 -38.28 -25.89
N SER A 618 -12.85 -36.97 -26.13
CA SER A 618 -11.73 -36.23 -26.71
C SER A 618 -11.49 -34.90 -26.00
N LEU A 619 -10.24 -34.45 -25.97
CA LEU A 619 -9.87 -33.14 -25.44
C LEU A 619 -10.39 -32.03 -26.35
N LEU A 620 -11.07 -31.05 -25.75
CA LEU A 620 -11.40 -29.77 -26.40
C LEU A 620 -10.19 -28.83 -26.35
N HIS A 621 -9.58 -28.73 -25.18
CA HIS A 621 -8.38 -27.96 -24.92
C HIS A 621 -7.59 -28.59 -23.76
N PRO A 622 -6.33 -28.21 -23.53
CA PRO A 622 -5.58 -28.69 -22.37
C PRO A 622 -6.30 -28.35 -21.05
N SER A 623 -6.19 -29.23 -20.07
CA SER A 623 -6.78 -29.00 -18.74
C SER A 623 -6.32 -27.64 -18.17
N PRO A 624 -7.23 -26.79 -17.68
CA PRO A 624 -6.96 -25.38 -17.35
C PRO A 624 -6.13 -25.17 -16.06
N VAL A 625 -5.36 -26.18 -15.64
CA VAL A 625 -4.62 -26.16 -14.37
C VAL A 625 -3.42 -25.23 -14.46
N THR A 626 -3.47 -24.13 -13.71
CA THR A 626 -2.37 -23.16 -13.61
C THR A 626 -1.11 -23.82 -13.01
N PRO A 627 0.10 -23.33 -13.32
CA PRO A 627 1.33 -23.84 -12.70
C PRO A 627 1.29 -23.81 -11.16
N PHE A 628 0.65 -22.80 -10.58
CA PHE A 628 0.50 -22.69 -9.13
C PHE A 628 -0.45 -23.75 -8.57
N THR A 629 -1.57 -24.01 -9.26
CA THR A 629 -2.48 -25.10 -8.90
C THR A 629 -1.77 -26.46 -8.91
N ARG A 630 -0.85 -26.69 -9.85
CA ARG A 630 -0.04 -27.92 -9.87
C ARG A 630 0.83 -28.04 -8.61
N LYS A 631 1.46 -26.94 -8.18
CA LYS A 631 2.27 -26.91 -6.94
C LYS A 631 1.41 -27.22 -5.71
N ILE A 632 0.21 -26.65 -5.61
CA ILE A 632 -0.75 -26.95 -4.53
C ILE A 632 -1.08 -28.44 -4.51
N ASN A 633 -1.52 -28.98 -5.65
CA ASN A 633 -1.91 -30.39 -5.74
C ASN A 633 -0.73 -31.35 -5.48
N GLU A 634 0.49 -30.96 -5.88
CA GLU A 634 1.71 -31.72 -5.59
C GLU A 634 2.08 -31.68 -4.11
N ALA A 635 1.99 -30.51 -3.46
CA ALA A 635 2.25 -30.39 -2.02
C ALA A 635 1.28 -31.24 -1.20
N ILE A 636 0.00 -31.21 -1.54
CA ILE A 636 -1.02 -32.06 -0.91
C ILE A 636 -0.68 -33.53 -1.10
N ARG A 637 -0.33 -33.94 -2.33
CA ARG A 637 0.04 -35.33 -2.62
C ARG A 637 1.24 -35.79 -1.80
N ARG A 638 2.26 -34.95 -1.62
CA ARG A 638 3.44 -35.33 -0.84
C ARG A 638 3.15 -35.54 0.65
N VAL A 639 2.15 -34.83 1.20
CA VAL A 639 1.82 -34.89 2.63
C VAL A 639 0.71 -35.89 2.94
N HIS A 640 -0.25 -36.07 2.02
CA HIS A 640 -1.50 -36.80 2.28
C HIS A 640 -1.80 -37.95 1.30
N GLY A 641 -1.06 -38.08 0.20
CA GLY A 641 -1.22 -39.14 -0.81
C GLY A 641 -0.21 -40.26 -0.61
#